data_AF-A0A0F4QT35-F1
#
_entry.id   AF-A0A0F4QT35-F1
#
_cell.length_a   1.000
_cell.length_b   1.000
_cell.length_c   1.000
_cell.angle_alpha   90.00
_cell.angle_beta   90.00
_cell.angle_gamma   90.00
#
_symmetry.space_group_name_H-M   'P 1'
#
loop_
_entity.id
_entity.type
_entity.pdbx_description
1 polymer ?
#
loop_
_entity_poly.entity_id
_entity_poly.type
_entity_poly.pdbx_seq_one_letter_code
_entity_poly.pdbx_strand_id
1 'polypeptide(L)'
;MSLHQAEFQIHGGIHPPENKTQSLQLPLGRPSLPERLILPLGQHIGQASRPLVKVGDKVLKGQAIAINNGFLSSFLHAPTSGEILAIDYHGVPHPSGLDEVCIELQPDGNDSWTELTQLDNWLELPKADVVAHLAEMGIVGMGGAGFPTQVKLAGATKHTIHELIINAAECEPYITADDMLIREKTEALIKGIQVLQTLIEAERTIIGIEDNKQTAIKLLVDEIERTKATIDVVVMPTKYPSGGEKQLIQLITGKEVPSGQLPADIGVMCQNVGTCVAIYDAIYQGKPLISRITTLTGDAMGQAQNVEVLLGTPIAHLLDYAAFNSKQLERLVMGGPMMGFTITDSQVPVVKTSNCILAASKQELPTPAPEQACIRCGMCEQACPASLLPQQLLWFSKSQEHDKAEHHNLFDCIECGACSYVCPSSIPLVQYYRHSKSAIREAREAAVKSDHAKVRFEARQARIEAEAAEKEAKRLASRAKAAASAAKRAADLSANEDAKTRAQAKAEPKAEAKDDNQAQIKKLKIDIAIANTKLKKTTKQLTQAQEAADLEQINTLTQAQKEQQAVVSELEQALAKLDTATNTKAKASAPSTAKPAVSDAVKKAKVDFAIASTKLKKLQKQLSQDDTNTDIAQQISEQEAVVKTAQAALDKANSETPQAAPAAKTSSGMSADLKKAKIDLAIASTKLKKLEKQLAADESNSDLQTQLAEQKKLVESAQADFDKLNTAPKESSVSQPAVQVNSDDLKKAKIDLAMASTKLKKLNKQLEQEPENEDLKAQISQQEAAQSNAQARLDKFNNTNAVAPVKEAKAAPIPASDEVKKAKIALAMASTKLKKAQKKLAEDSDNQTLKEQVETLEQETKQAQITLEAITNSPKAEITSEQKAEETAETKKLASQEVKAAPAASKEAIKKAKIDLVMASTKLKKVQKKLVEEPDNQELIDQVKLLEAKHEEAQNSLDALNAPDTKPQAEKEEVKPSTNPEIKSAKADIEPKTSLNDAEIKKLKIEAAMAKASAAKIEKAVKRAQELELDELADLTSQHQASLARAEQLAENLKAAISGENVTQNIKAASEPEPKASSISDSKKSLKIEHAMAKAALNKVLLSIRRMQDDGASEADITATNLPQEKAEKERLLAQVESQMDQEDTLKAEQERIAKRGPLTKPVPTAKPKPDDLLPELPSFEHLDESERAAESKKQKIAAAMAKAKLMKLQIRLDKEPDNAKAIRIEMDQVRIEQKQAQRILAKLNDLSVQEKD
;
A
#
# COMPACT_ATOMS: atom_id res chain seq x y z
N MET A 1 -27.39 -4.50 -32.46
CA MET A 1 -26.02 -4.70 -32.97
C MET A 1 -25.83 -3.71 -34.09
N SER A 2 -24.88 -2.82 -33.92
CA SER A 2 -24.54 -1.80 -34.91
C SER A 2 -23.04 -1.55 -34.84
N LEU A 3 -22.35 -1.72 -35.97
CA LEU A 3 -21.01 -1.17 -36.14
C LEU A 3 -21.17 0.31 -36.46
N HIS A 4 -20.73 1.18 -35.56
CA HIS A 4 -20.85 2.63 -35.70
C HIS A 4 -19.47 3.25 -35.90
N GLN A 5 -19.40 4.39 -36.58
CA GLN A 5 -18.28 5.32 -36.42
C GLN A 5 -18.59 6.28 -35.28
N ALA A 6 -17.57 6.78 -34.60
CA ALA A 6 -17.72 7.83 -33.59
C ALA A 6 -18.25 9.11 -34.24
N GLU A 7 -19.45 9.55 -33.84
CA GLU A 7 -20.13 10.73 -34.41
C GLU A 7 -19.59 12.06 -33.85
N PHE A 8 -18.95 12.02 -32.67
CA PHE A 8 -18.45 13.19 -31.95
C PHE A 8 -16.93 13.35 -32.09
N GLN A 9 -16.43 14.56 -31.81
CA GLN A 9 -15.01 14.88 -31.84
C GLN A 9 -14.57 15.52 -30.51
N ILE A 10 -13.36 15.20 -30.05
CA ILE A 10 -12.71 15.90 -28.93
C ILE A 10 -11.90 17.10 -29.42
N HIS A 11 -11.92 18.16 -28.62
CA HIS A 11 -10.98 19.27 -28.72
C HIS A 11 -9.53 18.79 -28.52
N GLY A 12 -8.57 19.53 -29.08
CA GLY A 12 -7.14 19.26 -28.93
C GLY A 12 -6.70 17.88 -29.42
N GLY A 13 -5.66 17.34 -28.79
CA GLY A 13 -5.02 16.08 -29.18
C GLY A 13 -4.01 16.22 -30.31
N ILE A 14 -3.28 15.13 -30.59
CA ILE A 14 -2.15 15.06 -31.53
C ILE A 14 -2.10 13.70 -32.25
N HIS A 15 -1.31 13.62 -33.32
CA HIS A 15 -1.06 12.39 -34.09
C HIS A 15 0.45 12.06 -34.09
N PRO A 16 1.00 11.54 -32.97
CA PRO A 16 2.37 11.01 -32.95
C PRO A 16 2.48 9.74 -33.84
N PRO A 17 3.69 9.39 -34.34
CA PRO A 17 3.91 8.13 -35.06
C PRO A 17 3.48 6.93 -34.22
N GLU A 18 2.63 6.06 -34.76
CA GLU A 18 1.97 5.00 -33.97
C GLU A 18 2.93 3.90 -33.50
N ASN A 19 3.87 3.48 -34.36
CA ASN A 19 4.88 2.42 -34.13
C ASN A 19 4.35 1.05 -33.65
N LYS A 20 3.03 0.84 -33.67
CA LYS A 20 2.34 -0.42 -33.27
C LYS A 20 2.71 -1.64 -34.11
N THR A 21 3.19 -1.44 -35.34
CA THR A 21 3.55 -2.57 -36.23
C THR A 21 4.72 -3.38 -35.70
N GLN A 22 5.62 -2.81 -34.89
CA GLN A 22 6.83 -3.51 -34.39
C GLN A 22 6.48 -4.77 -33.58
N SER A 23 5.61 -4.64 -32.58
CA SER A 23 5.23 -5.69 -31.62
C SER A 23 4.13 -6.64 -32.10
N LEU A 24 3.49 -6.35 -33.25
CA LEU A 24 2.41 -7.13 -33.84
C LEU A 24 2.86 -8.15 -34.91
N GLN A 25 4.16 -8.23 -35.25
CA GLN A 25 4.67 -9.18 -36.25
C GLN A 25 4.76 -10.62 -35.74
N LEU A 26 4.82 -10.80 -34.43
CA LEU A 26 4.98 -12.10 -33.76
C LEU A 26 3.72 -12.45 -32.95
N PRO A 27 3.41 -13.75 -32.77
CA PRO A 27 2.26 -14.19 -31.96
C PRO A 27 2.44 -13.81 -30.47
N LEU A 28 1.44 -14.05 -29.62
CA LEU A 28 1.59 -13.86 -28.18
C LEU A 28 2.73 -14.73 -27.61
N GLY A 29 3.79 -14.08 -27.10
CA GLY A 29 4.95 -14.74 -26.50
C GLY A 29 4.72 -15.18 -25.06
N ARG A 30 5.47 -16.18 -24.61
CA ARG A 30 5.46 -16.70 -23.24
C ARG A 30 6.90 -16.88 -22.75
N PRO A 31 7.46 -15.90 -22.02
CA PRO A 31 8.77 -16.00 -21.39
C PRO A 31 8.84 -17.18 -20.42
N SER A 32 10.05 -17.71 -20.19
CA SER A 32 10.28 -18.71 -19.15
C SER A 32 10.00 -18.14 -17.75
N LEU A 33 9.87 -19.00 -16.74
CA LEU A 33 9.84 -18.56 -15.35
C LEU A 33 11.20 -17.91 -14.99
N PRO A 34 11.21 -16.74 -14.34
CA PRO A 34 12.44 -16.15 -13.79
C PRO A 34 12.90 -16.92 -12.55
N GLU A 35 14.16 -16.76 -12.14
CA GLU A 35 14.68 -17.33 -10.89
C GLU A 35 13.93 -16.84 -9.65
N ARG A 36 13.36 -15.62 -9.72
CA ARG A 36 12.69 -14.91 -8.63
C ARG A 36 11.61 -13.97 -9.16
N LEU A 37 10.54 -13.82 -8.39
CA LEU A 37 9.45 -12.89 -8.60
C LEU A 37 9.40 -11.90 -7.43
N ILE A 38 9.45 -10.61 -7.72
CA ILE A 38 9.40 -9.53 -6.72
C ILE A 38 8.00 -8.93 -6.77
N LEU A 39 7.21 -9.07 -5.72
CA LEU A 39 5.78 -8.72 -5.72
C LEU A 39 5.49 -7.54 -4.80
N PRO A 40 5.42 -6.30 -5.32
CA PRO A 40 5.08 -5.13 -4.52
C PRO A 40 3.71 -5.25 -3.86
N LEU A 41 3.62 -4.76 -2.62
CA LEU A 41 2.35 -4.69 -1.89
C LEU A 41 1.49 -3.48 -2.35
N GLY A 42 2.10 -2.45 -2.92
CA GLY A 42 1.45 -1.34 -3.61
C GLY A 42 1.34 -1.57 -5.13
N GLN A 43 0.27 -2.23 -5.59
CA GLN A 43 -0.05 -2.39 -7.02
C GLN A 43 -1.42 -1.78 -7.40
N HIS A 44 -1.83 -0.78 -6.63
CA HIS A 44 -3.09 -0.06 -6.71
C HIS A 44 -2.93 1.34 -6.11
N ILE A 45 -3.91 2.22 -6.32
CA ILE A 45 -3.82 3.64 -5.89
C ILE A 45 -3.88 3.86 -4.36
N GLY A 46 -4.30 2.86 -3.57
CA GLY A 46 -4.50 3.00 -2.13
C GLY A 46 -3.37 2.42 -1.29
N GLN A 47 -3.65 2.22 0.01
CA GLN A 47 -2.65 1.72 0.95
C GLN A 47 -2.18 0.30 0.60
N ALA A 48 -0.86 0.11 0.58
CA ALA A 48 -0.21 -1.18 0.33
C ALA A 48 -0.84 -2.32 1.14
N SER A 49 -1.01 -3.46 0.47
CA SER A 49 -1.68 -4.66 0.99
C SER A 49 -0.87 -5.29 2.13
N ARG A 50 -1.54 -6.03 3.02
CA ARG A 50 -0.90 -6.66 4.19
C ARG A 50 -0.54 -8.11 3.87
N PRO A 51 0.73 -8.55 4.02
CA PRO A 51 1.11 -9.94 3.82
C PRO A 51 0.29 -10.90 4.68
N LEU A 52 -0.11 -12.02 4.08
CA LEU A 52 -0.73 -13.18 4.75
C LEU A 52 0.31 -14.28 5.04
N VAL A 53 1.42 -14.27 4.30
CA VAL A 53 2.52 -15.23 4.36
C VAL A 53 3.72 -14.69 5.13
N LYS A 54 4.67 -15.58 5.44
CA LYS A 54 5.95 -15.30 6.10
C LYS A 54 7.10 -15.87 5.27
N VAL A 55 8.31 -15.41 5.57
CA VAL A 55 9.55 -15.98 5.02
C VAL A 55 9.66 -17.48 5.38
N GLY A 56 9.96 -18.31 4.39
CA GLY A 56 10.00 -19.77 4.47
C GLY A 56 8.66 -20.48 4.24
N ASP A 57 7.55 -19.75 4.06
CA ASP A 57 6.28 -20.37 3.69
C ASP A 57 6.33 -20.87 2.23
N LYS A 58 5.78 -22.06 1.99
CA LYS A 58 5.51 -22.57 0.64
C LYS A 58 4.12 -22.16 0.19
N VAL A 59 3.99 -21.72 -1.06
CA VAL A 59 2.74 -21.24 -1.64
C VAL A 59 2.43 -21.91 -2.97
N LEU A 60 1.14 -22.06 -3.26
CA LEU A 60 0.63 -22.56 -4.53
C LEU A 60 0.28 -21.41 -5.49
N LYS A 61 0.33 -21.68 -6.80
CA LYS A 61 -0.10 -20.73 -7.83
C LYS A 61 -1.57 -20.35 -7.64
N GLY A 62 -1.85 -19.04 -7.65
CA GLY A 62 -3.16 -18.48 -7.37
C GLY A 62 -3.52 -18.36 -5.88
N GLN A 63 -2.67 -18.82 -4.95
CA GLN A 63 -2.91 -18.61 -3.52
C GLN A 63 -2.81 -17.12 -3.15
N ALA A 64 -3.73 -16.62 -2.32
CA ALA A 64 -3.66 -15.27 -1.79
C ALA A 64 -2.47 -15.14 -0.81
N ILE A 65 -1.54 -14.22 -1.10
CA ILE A 65 -0.33 -13.95 -0.31
C ILE A 65 -0.35 -12.59 0.38
N ALA A 66 -1.22 -11.66 -0.02
CA ALA A 66 -1.52 -10.44 0.73
C ALA A 66 -3.00 -10.04 0.60
N ILE A 67 -3.57 -9.51 1.67
CA ILE A 67 -4.95 -9.02 1.78
C ILE A 67 -5.00 -7.50 1.66
N ASN A 68 -6.12 -6.96 1.13
CA ASN A 68 -6.31 -5.52 0.99
C ASN A 68 -6.25 -4.77 2.34
N ASN A 69 -5.62 -3.60 2.33
CA ASN A 69 -5.51 -2.69 3.46
C ASN A 69 -6.52 -1.54 3.34
N GLY A 70 -7.79 -1.84 3.65
CA GLY A 70 -8.89 -0.89 3.50
C GLY A 70 -9.52 -0.87 2.11
N PHE A 71 -10.34 0.16 1.85
CA PHE A 71 -11.27 0.17 0.72
C PHE A 71 -10.61 0.33 -0.67
N LEU A 72 -9.60 1.21 -0.78
CA LEU A 72 -8.86 1.50 -2.02
C LEU A 72 -7.67 0.55 -2.27
N SER A 73 -7.69 -0.63 -1.66
CA SER A 73 -6.62 -1.63 -1.74
C SER A 73 -7.16 -2.95 -2.32
N SER A 74 -6.29 -3.83 -2.80
CA SER A 74 -6.65 -5.07 -3.52
C SER A 74 -5.77 -6.25 -3.09
N PHE A 75 -6.30 -7.47 -3.21
CA PHE A 75 -5.57 -8.70 -2.91
C PHE A 75 -4.39 -8.93 -3.86
N LEU A 76 -3.39 -9.67 -3.38
CA LEU A 76 -2.21 -10.10 -4.14
C LEU A 76 -2.07 -11.62 -4.04
N HIS A 77 -1.76 -12.26 -5.17
CA HIS A 77 -1.73 -13.71 -5.31
C HIS A 77 -0.35 -14.17 -5.79
N ALA A 78 0.04 -15.37 -5.39
CA ALA A 78 1.25 -16.03 -5.88
C ALA A 78 1.13 -16.33 -7.39
N PRO A 79 2.02 -15.80 -8.25
CA PRO A 79 1.92 -15.99 -9.70
C PRO A 79 2.29 -17.40 -10.19
N THR A 80 3.02 -18.14 -9.37
CA THR A 80 3.39 -19.55 -9.57
C THR A 80 3.62 -20.20 -8.20
N SER A 81 3.81 -21.52 -8.14
CA SER A 81 4.18 -22.21 -6.91
C SER A 81 5.64 -21.94 -6.53
N GLY A 82 5.93 -21.92 -5.24
CA GLY A 82 7.26 -21.52 -4.78
C GLY A 82 7.40 -21.40 -3.27
N GLU A 83 8.52 -20.81 -2.86
CA GLU A 83 8.85 -20.49 -1.48
C GLU A 83 9.05 -18.97 -1.33
N ILE A 84 8.55 -18.41 -0.22
CA ILE A 84 8.73 -16.99 0.11
C ILE A 84 10.13 -16.78 0.70
N LEU A 85 11.04 -16.19 -0.08
CA LEU A 85 12.43 -15.95 0.34
C LEU A 85 12.56 -14.75 1.29
N ALA A 86 11.82 -13.68 1.03
CA ALA A 86 11.93 -12.43 1.77
C ALA A 86 10.61 -11.65 1.75
N ILE A 87 10.45 -10.79 2.75
CA ILE A 87 9.46 -9.70 2.74
C ILE A 87 10.23 -8.45 3.16
N ASP A 88 10.80 -7.75 2.18
CA ASP A 88 11.76 -6.66 2.37
C ASP A 88 11.54 -5.54 1.32
N TYR A 89 12.35 -4.49 1.38
CA TYR A 89 12.29 -3.37 0.45
C TYR A 89 12.98 -3.68 -0.88
N HIS A 90 12.27 -3.47 -1.98
CA HIS A 90 12.80 -3.55 -3.35
C HIS A 90 12.31 -2.37 -4.19
N GLY A 91 13.08 -2.01 -5.21
CA GLY A 91 12.73 -0.96 -6.16
C GLY A 91 11.44 -1.29 -6.90
N VAL A 92 10.45 -0.38 -6.83
CA VAL A 92 9.16 -0.51 -7.50
C VAL A 92 9.08 0.35 -8.76
N PRO A 93 8.15 0.07 -9.69
CA PRO A 93 7.94 0.90 -10.87
C PRO A 93 7.33 2.27 -10.52
N HIS A 94 8.18 3.18 -10.06
CA HIS A 94 7.86 4.56 -9.69
C HIS A 94 8.85 5.55 -10.35
N PRO A 95 8.42 6.73 -10.83
CA PRO A 95 9.30 7.70 -11.51
C PRO A 95 10.51 8.19 -10.70
N SER A 96 10.51 8.04 -9.38
CA SER A 96 11.64 8.41 -8.51
C SER A 96 12.58 7.25 -8.16
N GLY A 97 12.32 6.03 -8.64
CA GLY A 97 13.04 4.82 -8.19
C GLY A 97 12.88 4.58 -6.68
N LEU A 98 11.65 4.67 -6.17
CA LEU A 98 11.35 4.44 -4.75
C LEU A 98 11.35 2.93 -4.45
N ASP A 99 11.76 2.56 -3.22
CA ASP A 99 11.66 1.19 -2.72
C ASP A 99 10.39 1.03 -1.87
N GLU A 100 9.63 -0.05 -2.10
CA GLU A 100 8.51 -0.45 -1.24
C GLU A 100 8.70 -1.88 -0.72
N VAL A 101 7.97 -2.22 0.34
CA VAL A 101 7.91 -3.58 0.85
C VAL A 101 7.26 -4.50 -0.20
N CYS A 102 8.03 -5.49 -0.63
CA CYS A 102 7.64 -6.50 -1.60
C CYS A 102 7.73 -7.89 -0.98
N ILE A 103 7.06 -8.87 -1.60
CA ILE A 103 7.23 -10.29 -1.30
C ILE A 103 8.15 -10.88 -2.38
N GLU A 104 9.30 -11.43 -1.99
CA GLU A 104 10.22 -12.15 -2.88
C GLU A 104 9.82 -13.62 -2.90
N LEU A 105 9.36 -14.12 -4.05
CA LEU A 105 8.95 -15.51 -4.27
C LEU A 105 9.95 -16.19 -5.20
N GLN A 106 10.52 -17.31 -4.77
CA GLN A 106 11.31 -18.20 -5.63
C GLN A 106 10.39 -19.26 -6.23
N PRO A 107 10.21 -19.31 -7.56
CA PRO A 107 9.48 -20.38 -8.22
C PRO A 107 10.14 -21.74 -7.95
N ASP A 108 9.33 -22.75 -7.68
CA ASP A 108 9.79 -24.14 -7.51
C ASP A 108 9.90 -24.92 -8.84
N GLY A 109 9.45 -24.31 -9.94
CA GLY A 109 9.40 -24.91 -11.28
C GLY A 109 8.24 -25.87 -11.52
N ASN A 110 7.39 -26.13 -10.51
CA ASN A 110 6.28 -27.09 -10.61
C ASN A 110 4.97 -26.47 -11.12
N ASP A 111 4.85 -25.13 -11.09
CA ASP A 111 3.67 -24.34 -11.48
C ASP A 111 2.33 -24.86 -10.89
N SER A 112 2.39 -25.41 -9.67
CA SER A 112 1.30 -26.13 -9.03
C SER A 112 0.20 -25.19 -8.50
N TRP A 113 -1.00 -25.35 -9.04
CA TRP A 113 -2.17 -24.54 -8.70
C TRP A 113 -2.78 -24.88 -7.33
N THR A 114 -3.38 -23.86 -6.71
CA THR A 114 -4.46 -24.05 -5.73
C THR A 114 -5.69 -24.66 -6.39
N GLU A 115 -6.65 -25.15 -5.60
CA GLU A 115 -7.95 -25.57 -6.13
C GLU A 115 -8.63 -24.39 -6.86
N LEU A 116 -8.90 -24.57 -8.15
CA LEU A 116 -9.57 -23.59 -9.01
C LEU A 116 -11.07 -23.88 -9.04
N THR A 117 -11.84 -23.04 -8.35
CA THR A 117 -13.30 -23.16 -8.27
C THR A 117 -13.93 -22.02 -9.07
N GLN A 118 -14.70 -22.37 -10.11
CA GLN A 118 -15.55 -21.39 -10.81
C GLN A 118 -16.64 -20.87 -9.85
N LEU A 119 -17.11 -19.64 -10.07
CA LEU A 119 -18.24 -19.11 -9.32
C LEU A 119 -19.55 -19.62 -9.94
N ASP A 120 -19.94 -20.84 -9.53
CA ASP A 120 -21.18 -21.47 -9.95
C ASP A 120 -22.40 -20.57 -9.67
N ASN A 121 -23.35 -20.57 -10.61
CA ASN A 121 -24.61 -19.82 -10.53
C ASN A 121 -24.45 -18.34 -10.12
N TRP A 122 -23.38 -17.66 -10.53
CA TRP A 122 -23.12 -16.26 -10.16
C TRP A 122 -24.26 -15.28 -10.53
N LEU A 123 -25.13 -15.64 -11.48
CA LEU A 123 -26.35 -14.92 -11.87
C LEU A 123 -27.44 -14.96 -10.78
N GLU A 124 -27.48 -16.02 -9.96
CA GLU A 124 -28.43 -16.21 -8.86
C GLU A 124 -27.91 -15.62 -7.54
N LEU A 125 -26.60 -15.37 -7.46
CA LEU A 125 -25.96 -14.79 -6.28
C LEU A 125 -26.27 -13.29 -6.14
N PRO A 126 -26.37 -12.76 -4.91
CA PRO A 126 -26.41 -11.33 -4.68
C PRO A 126 -25.20 -10.64 -5.33
N LYS A 127 -25.44 -9.56 -6.10
CA LYS A 127 -24.39 -8.77 -6.76
C LYS A 127 -23.22 -8.39 -5.85
N ALA A 128 -23.52 -8.11 -4.57
CA ALA A 128 -22.51 -7.78 -3.57
C ALA A 128 -21.53 -8.94 -3.29
N ASP A 129 -22.00 -10.19 -3.34
CA ASP A 129 -21.18 -11.38 -3.11
C ASP A 129 -20.31 -11.68 -4.34
N VAL A 130 -20.83 -11.46 -5.56
CA VAL A 130 -20.02 -11.52 -6.79
C VAL A 130 -18.94 -10.43 -6.80
N VAL A 131 -19.28 -9.20 -6.39
CA VAL A 131 -18.30 -8.11 -6.25
C VAL A 131 -17.26 -8.42 -5.16
N ALA A 132 -17.64 -9.09 -4.07
CA ALA A 132 -16.71 -9.57 -3.05
C ALA A 132 -15.76 -10.66 -3.58
N HIS A 133 -16.27 -11.62 -4.38
CA HIS A 133 -15.42 -12.60 -5.07
C HIS A 133 -14.41 -11.92 -6.01
N LEU A 134 -14.83 -10.94 -6.82
CA LEU A 134 -13.93 -10.16 -7.68
C LEU A 134 -12.89 -9.34 -6.89
N ALA A 135 -13.24 -8.90 -5.67
CA ALA A 135 -12.31 -8.24 -4.74
C ALA A 135 -11.24 -9.21 -4.21
N GLU A 136 -11.67 -10.40 -3.77
CA GLU A 136 -10.80 -11.47 -3.29
C GLU A 136 -9.87 -11.98 -4.39
N MET A 137 -10.34 -12.08 -5.64
CA MET A 137 -9.52 -12.41 -6.82
C MET A 137 -8.50 -11.32 -7.22
N GLY A 138 -8.47 -10.19 -6.51
CA GLY A 138 -7.43 -9.18 -6.61
C GLY A 138 -7.49 -8.33 -7.89
N ILE A 139 -8.67 -8.18 -8.50
CA ILE A 139 -8.82 -7.49 -9.77
C ILE A 139 -8.74 -5.97 -9.58
N VAL A 140 -7.97 -5.32 -10.46
CA VAL A 140 -7.83 -3.85 -10.52
C VAL A 140 -8.00 -3.37 -11.97
N GLY A 141 -8.32 -2.09 -12.16
CA GLY A 141 -8.33 -1.44 -13.46
C GLY A 141 -6.94 -1.43 -14.11
N MET A 142 -6.72 -2.33 -15.07
CA MET A 142 -5.43 -2.58 -15.72
C MET A 142 -4.95 -1.51 -16.72
N GLY A 143 -5.85 -0.60 -17.13
CA GLY A 143 -5.58 0.45 -18.12
C GLY A 143 -4.96 1.74 -17.57
N GLY A 144 -4.41 1.73 -16.34
CA GLY A 144 -3.88 2.95 -15.72
C GLY A 144 -3.59 2.78 -14.23
N ALA A 145 -4.16 3.65 -13.39
CA ALA A 145 -3.82 3.82 -11.97
C ALA A 145 -4.12 2.64 -11.01
N GLY A 146 -4.45 1.44 -11.50
CA GLY A 146 -4.63 0.25 -10.66
C GLY A 146 -5.79 0.36 -9.67
N PHE A 147 -6.85 1.09 -10.00
CA PHE A 147 -7.99 1.30 -9.11
C PHE A 147 -8.75 -0.03 -8.88
N PRO A 148 -9.00 -0.49 -7.65
CA PRO A 148 -9.64 -1.79 -7.41
C PRO A 148 -11.03 -1.88 -8.04
N THR A 149 -11.30 -2.94 -8.79
CA THR A 149 -12.54 -3.09 -9.58
C THR A 149 -13.78 -3.07 -8.68
N GLN A 150 -13.68 -3.66 -7.49
CA GLN A 150 -14.69 -3.61 -6.43
C GLN A 150 -15.19 -2.18 -6.11
N VAL A 151 -14.31 -1.16 -6.21
CA VAL A 151 -14.64 0.22 -5.85
C VAL A 151 -15.33 0.93 -7.02
N LYS A 152 -14.95 0.64 -8.27
CA LYS A 152 -15.72 1.09 -9.45
C LYS A 152 -17.12 0.50 -9.42
N LEU A 153 -17.25 -0.81 -9.19
CA LEU A 153 -18.54 -1.50 -9.10
C LEU A 153 -19.39 -1.05 -7.89
N ALA A 154 -18.79 -0.78 -6.74
CA ALA A 154 -19.49 -0.18 -5.61
C ALA A 154 -19.93 1.28 -5.86
N GLY A 155 -19.31 1.99 -6.83
CA GLY A 155 -19.81 3.27 -7.31
C GLY A 155 -21.15 3.13 -8.04
N ALA A 156 -21.31 2.08 -8.84
CA ALA A 156 -22.54 1.76 -9.57
C ALA A 156 -23.73 1.36 -8.66
N THR A 157 -23.51 1.13 -7.36
CA THR A 157 -24.62 0.93 -6.41
C THR A 157 -25.12 2.23 -5.78
N LYS A 158 -24.41 3.35 -6.01
CA LYS A 158 -24.82 4.70 -5.56
C LYS A 158 -25.47 5.53 -6.67
N HIS A 159 -25.06 5.30 -7.92
CA HIS A 159 -25.55 5.99 -9.11
C HIS A 159 -26.01 4.94 -10.12
N THR A 160 -27.19 5.11 -10.70
CA THR A 160 -27.66 4.28 -11.81
C THR A 160 -26.70 4.45 -12.99
N ILE A 161 -26.13 3.34 -13.48
CA ILE A 161 -25.22 3.36 -14.64
C ILE A 161 -26.01 2.91 -15.87
N HIS A 162 -26.31 3.87 -16.75
CA HIS A 162 -27.05 3.61 -17.98
C HIS A 162 -26.12 3.09 -19.10
N GLU A 163 -24.87 3.55 -19.14
CA GLU A 163 -23.92 3.24 -20.22
C GLU A 163 -22.61 2.62 -19.70
N LEU A 164 -22.29 1.42 -20.18
CA LEU A 164 -20.99 0.76 -20.00
C LEU A 164 -20.12 0.99 -21.23
N ILE A 165 -18.98 1.63 -21.05
CA ILE A 165 -17.99 1.88 -22.10
C ILE A 165 -16.76 1.02 -21.85
N ILE A 166 -16.44 0.16 -22.80
CA ILE A 166 -15.22 -0.65 -22.82
C ILE A 166 -14.15 0.09 -23.61
N ASN A 167 -13.09 0.48 -22.93
CA ASN A 167 -11.95 1.18 -23.50
C ASN A 167 -11.00 0.17 -24.17
N ALA A 168 -11.12 0.08 -25.49
CA ALA A 168 -10.24 -0.65 -26.40
C ALA A 168 -9.44 0.33 -27.31
N ALA A 169 -9.36 1.60 -26.92
CA ALA A 169 -8.75 2.64 -27.75
C ALA A 169 -7.23 2.45 -27.85
N GLU A 170 -6.52 2.18 -26.75
CA GLU A 170 -5.05 1.99 -26.71
C GLU A 170 -4.30 3.04 -27.56
N CYS A 171 -4.59 4.32 -27.32
CA CYS A 171 -4.14 5.42 -28.16
C CYS A 171 -2.65 5.81 -27.97
N GLU A 172 -1.99 5.26 -26.94
CA GLU A 172 -0.59 5.54 -26.63
C GLU A 172 0.32 4.88 -27.69
N PRO A 173 1.31 5.60 -28.27
CA PRO A 173 2.22 5.03 -29.26
C PRO A 173 2.97 3.80 -28.73
N TYR A 174 3.38 2.91 -29.64
CA TYR A 174 4.03 1.62 -29.40
C TYR A 174 3.22 0.55 -28.67
N ILE A 175 2.21 0.91 -27.85
CA ILE A 175 1.50 -0.08 -27.03
C ILE A 175 0.47 -0.85 -27.88
N THR A 176 0.45 -2.17 -27.71
CA THR A 176 -0.39 -3.12 -28.48
C THR A 176 -0.87 -4.30 -27.62
N ALA A 177 -0.83 -4.15 -26.29
CA ALA A 177 -1.14 -5.21 -25.34
C ALA A 177 -2.65 -5.48 -25.27
N ASP A 178 -3.47 -4.43 -25.34
CA ASP A 178 -4.93 -4.51 -25.39
C ASP A 178 -5.40 -4.99 -26.78
N ASP A 179 -4.80 -4.51 -27.88
CA ASP A 179 -5.04 -5.04 -29.23
C ASP A 179 -4.74 -6.54 -29.31
N MET A 180 -3.57 -6.99 -28.82
CA MET A 180 -3.23 -8.41 -28.77
C MET A 180 -4.19 -9.20 -27.85
N LEU A 181 -4.60 -8.64 -26.71
CA LEU A 181 -5.56 -9.28 -25.81
C LEU A 181 -6.91 -9.50 -26.49
N ILE A 182 -7.42 -8.51 -27.23
CA ILE A 182 -8.67 -8.64 -27.97
C ILE A 182 -8.54 -9.77 -28.99
N ARG A 183 -7.44 -9.82 -29.76
CA ARG A 183 -7.20 -10.87 -30.77
C ARG A 183 -7.15 -12.28 -30.19
N GLU A 184 -6.42 -12.46 -29.08
CA GLU A 184 -6.15 -13.77 -28.48
C GLU A 184 -7.27 -14.26 -27.54
N LYS A 185 -8.04 -13.33 -26.94
CA LYS A 185 -9.03 -13.63 -25.88
C LYS A 185 -10.41 -13.01 -26.17
N THR A 186 -10.83 -12.91 -27.44
CA THR A 186 -12.11 -12.30 -27.86
C THR A 186 -13.34 -12.84 -27.09
N GLU A 187 -13.54 -14.16 -27.06
CA GLU A 187 -14.69 -14.78 -26.37
C GLU A 187 -14.69 -14.50 -24.85
N ALA A 188 -13.52 -14.57 -24.22
CA ALA A 188 -13.31 -14.25 -22.82
C ALA A 188 -13.63 -12.77 -22.52
N LEU A 189 -13.25 -11.87 -23.42
CA LEU A 189 -13.58 -10.45 -23.32
C LEU A 189 -15.09 -10.22 -23.39
N ILE A 190 -15.79 -10.80 -24.38
CA ILE A 190 -17.25 -10.65 -24.51
C ILE A 190 -17.98 -11.21 -23.27
N LYS A 191 -17.60 -12.39 -22.78
CA LYS A 191 -18.19 -12.96 -21.53
C LYS A 191 -17.88 -12.11 -20.30
N GLY A 192 -16.67 -11.55 -20.19
CA GLY A 192 -16.30 -10.63 -19.13
C GLY A 192 -17.08 -9.30 -19.16
N ILE A 193 -17.41 -8.81 -20.36
CA ILE A 193 -18.31 -7.67 -20.54
C ILE A 193 -19.73 -8.03 -20.11
N GLN A 194 -20.25 -9.20 -20.48
CA GLN A 194 -21.58 -9.66 -20.06
C GLN A 194 -21.73 -9.76 -18.54
N VAL A 195 -20.70 -10.19 -17.80
CA VAL A 195 -20.68 -10.11 -16.34
C VAL A 195 -20.88 -8.68 -15.86
N LEU A 196 -20.11 -7.72 -16.40
CA LEU A 196 -20.21 -6.32 -16.03
C LEU A 196 -21.61 -5.76 -16.33
N GLN A 197 -22.18 -6.08 -17.49
CA GLN A 197 -23.56 -5.71 -17.87
C GLN A 197 -24.57 -6.14 -16.81
N THR A 198 -24.53 -7.41 -16.37
CA THR A 198 -25.45 -7.92 -15.34
C THR A 198 -25.22 -7.27 -13.97
N LEU A 199 -23.96 -7.07 -13.55
CA LEU A 199 -23.65 -6.50 -12.24
C LEU A 199 -24.13 -5.05 -12.11
N ILE A 200 -23.98 -4.23 -13.16
CA ILE A 200 -24.32 -2.80 -13.10
C ILE A 200 -25.70 -2.46 -13.70
N GLU A 201 -26.40 -3.42 -14.33
CA GLU A 201 -27.68 -3.20 -15.03
C GLU A 201 -27.59 -2.15 -16.16
N ALA A 202 -26.46 -2.10 -16.89
CA ALA A 202 -26.27 -1.15 -17.98
C ALA A 202 -27.28 -1.39 -19.12
N GLU A 203 -28.08 -0.37 -19.43
CA GLU A 203 -29.03 -0.35 -20.55
C GLU A 203 -28.32 -0.43 -21.90
N ARG A 204 -27.14 0.20 -22.01
CA ARG A 204 -26.32 0.21 -23.23
C ARG A 204 -24.88 -0.17 -22.92
N THR A 205 -24.23 -0.89 -23.84
CA THR A 205 -22.82 -1.28 -23.71
C THR A 205 -22.10 -1.13 -25.03
N ILE A 206 -20.92 -0.50 -24.97
CA ILE A 206 -20.22 0.03 -26.13
C ILE A 206 -18.74 -0.30 -26.01
N ILE A 207 -18.14 -0.88 -27.05
CA ILE A 207 -16.68 -1.02 -27.17
C ILE A 207 -16.16 0.13 -28.05
N GLY A 208 -15.39 1.04 -27.45
CA GLY A 208 -14.70 2.11 -28.16
C GLY A 208 -13.31 1.67 -28.61
N ILE A 209 -13.08 1.58 -29.92
CA ILE A 209 -11.87 1.02 -30.53
C ILE A 209 -11.37 1.89 -31.69
N GLU A 210 -10.07 2.15 -31.78
CA GLU A 210 -9.51 2.97 -32.87
C GLU A 210 -9.49 2.23 -34.22
N ASP A 211 -9.66 3.00 -35.31
CA ASP A 211 -9.63 2.55 -36.70
C ASP A 211 -8.33 1.86 -37.15
N ASN A 212 -7.20 2.05 -36.46
CA ASN A 212 -5.95 1.31 -36.72
C ASN A 212 -6.01 -0.19 -36.36
N LYS A 213 -7.01 -0.67 -35.61
CA LYS A 213 -7.09 -2.07 -35.10
C LYS A 213 -8.03 -2.98 -35.90
N GLN A 214 -7.94 -2.94 -37.22
CA GLN A 214 -8.86 -3.65 -38.15
C GLN A 214 -9.04 -5.16 -37.84
N THR A 215 -7.98 -5.87 -37.42
CA THR A 215 -8.08 -7.29 -37.03
C THR A 215 -8.92 -7.49 -35.78
N ALA A 216 -8.73 -6.67 -34.74
CA ALA A 216 -9.48 -6.74 -33.50
C ALA A 216 -10.94 -6.30 -33.69
N ILE A 217 -11.20 -5.25 -34.48
CA ILE A 217 -12.55 -4.82 -34.87
C ILE A 217 -13.31 -5.99 -35.50
N LYS A 218 -12.70 -6.67 -36.48
CA LYS A 218 -13.33 -7.81 -37.13
C LYS A 218 -13.65 -8.93 -36.14
N LEU A 219 -12.68 -9.35 -35.32
CA LEU A 219 -12.89 -10.45 -34.35
C LEU A 219 -14.00 -10.13 -33.34
N LEU A 220 -14.07 -8.89 -32.87
CA LEU A 220 -15.16 -8.42 -31.99
C LEU A 220 -16.52 -8.51 -32.68
N VAL A 221 -16.63 -8.04 -33.94
CA VAL A 221 -17.87 -8.09 -34.73
C VAL A 221 -18.31 -9.54 -34.97
N ASP A 222 -17.42 -10.39 -35.48
CA ASP A 222 -17.68 -11.81 -35.76
C ASP A 222 -18.16 -12.54 -34.48
N GLU A 223 -17.54 -12.27 -33.32
CA GLU A 223 -17.89 -12.89 -32.03
C GLU A 223 -19.21 -12.36 -31.44
N ILE A 224 -19.50 -11.06 -31.57
CA ILE A 224 -20.76 -10.45 -31.14
C ILE A 224 -21.93 -11.00 -31.98
N GLU A 225 -21.77 -11.15 -33.30
CA GLU A 225 -22.77 -11.78 -34.16
C GLU A 225 -23.01 -13.25 -33.76
N ARG A 226 -21.93 -14.02 -33.56
CA ARG A 226 -21.99 -15.44 -33.18
C ARG A 226 -22.70 -15.65 -31.84
N THR A 227 -22.41 -14.82 -30.85
CA THR A 227 -22.97 -14.91 -29.50
C THR A 227 -24.31 -14.20 -29.33
N LYS A 228 -24.71 -13.37 -30.31
CA LYS A 228 -25.86 -12.46 -30.25
C LYS A 228 -25.80 -11.50 -29.05
N ALA A 229 -24.60 -11.10 -28.65
CA ALA A 229 -24.39 -10.21 -27.51
C ALA A 229 -24.98 -8.81 -27.78
N THR A 230 -25.61 -8.21 -26.77
CA THR A 230 -26.14 -6.84 -26.83
C THR A 230 -25.02 -5.84 -26.52
N ILE A 231 -24.10 -5.70 -27.47
CA ILE A 231 -22.92 -4.83 -27.39
C ILE A 231 -22.78 -4.09 -28.73
N ASP A 232 -22.60 -2.77 -28.68
CA ASP A 232 -22.25 -1.93 -29.83
C ASP A 232 -20.72 -1.84 -29.98
N VAL A 233 -20.23 -1.72 -31.23
CA VAL A 233 -18.81 -1.43 -31.50
C VAL A 233 -18.73 -0.07 -32.18
N VAL A 234 -18.05 0.88 -31.53
CA VAL A 234 -17.84 2.25 -32.04
C VAL A 234 -16.38 2.39 -32.46
N VAL A 235 -16.16 2.52 -33.76
CA VAL A 235 -14.86 2.76 -34.37
C VAL A 235 -14.56 4.26 -34.34
N MET A 236 -13.46 4.63 -33.69
CA MET A 236 -13.05 6.03 -33.47
C MET A 236 -11.75 6.36 -34.23
N PRO A 237 -11.49 7.62 -34.61
CA PRO A 237 -10.27 7.99 -35.32
C PRO A 237 -9.04 7.84 -34.43
N THR A 238 -7.95 7.29 -34.97
CA THR A 238 -6.66 7.20 -34.28
C THR A 238 -6.10 8.60 -33.98
N LYS A 239 -6.19 9.01 -32.71
CA LYS A 239 -5.85 10.37 -32.24
C LYS A 239 -5.49 10.32 -30.77
N TYR A 240 -4.35 10.84 -30.37
CA TYR A 240 -3.93 10.83 -28.98
C TYR A 240 -4.41 12.08 -28.22
N PRO A 241 -4.98 11.99 -27.00
CA PRO A 241 -5.28 10.80 -26.19
C PRO A 241 -6.79 10.43 -26.22
N SER A 242 -7.29 9.86 -27.31
CA SER A 242 -8.69 9.40 -27.45
C SER A 242 -9.12 8.41 -26.36
N GLY A 243 -8.18 7.59 -25.87
CA GLY A 243 -8.39 6.60 -24.81
C GLY A 243 -8.39 7.17 -23.38
N GLY A 244 -8.24 8.48 -23.18
CA GLY A 244 -8.46 9.11 -21.87
C GLY A 244 -9.92 8.97 -21.44
N GLU A 245 -10.20 8.67 -20.16
CA GLU A 245 -11.54 8.29 -19.69
C GLU A 245 -12.61 9.36 -20.05
N LYS A 246 -12.33 10.65 -19.80
CA LYS A 246 -13.24 11.75 -20.16
C LYS A 246 -13.37 11.94 -21.68
N GLN A 247 -12.26 11.85 -22.42
CA GLN A 247 -12.21 12.01 -23.88
C GLN A 247 -12.97 10.90 -24.60
N LEU A 248 -12.85 9.65 -24.14
CA LEU A 248 -13.55 8.50 -24.69
C LEU A 248 -15.06 8.61 -24.50
N ILE A 249 -15.52 9.04 -23.32
CA ILE A 249 -16.93 9.32 -23.05
C ILE A 249 -17.45 10.38 -24.03
N GLN A 250 -16.72 11.47 -24.22
CA GLN A 250 -17.12 12.54 -25.15
C GLN A 250 -17.19 12.06 -26.60
N LEU A 251 -16.22 11.27 -27.06
CA LEU A 251 -16.20 10.71 -28.43
C LEU A 251 -17.36 9.73 -28.71
N ILE A 252 -17.81 9.00 -27.70
CA ILE A 252 -18.86 7.98 -27.83
C ILE A 252 -20.26 8.52 -27.58
N THR A 253 -20.41 9.44 -26.62
CA THR A 253 -21.73 9.87 -26.09
C THR A 253 -22.05 11.34 -26.31
N GLY A 254 -21.06 12.16 -26.71
CA GLY A 254 -21.17 13.62 -26.76
C GLY A 254 -21.23 14.31 -25.39
N LYS A 255 -21.27 13.55 -24.29
CA LYS A 255 -21.31 14.07 -22.90
C LYS A 255 -19.92 14.39 -22.40
N GLU A 256 -19.78 15.47 -21.64
CA GLU A 256 -18.56 15.79 -20.89
C GLU A 256 -18.72 15.44 -19.40
N VAL A 257 -17.65 14.93 -18.77
CA VAL A 257 -17.60 14.72 -17.32
C VAL A 257 -17.10 16.00 -16.64
N PRO A 258 -17.92 16.69 -15.81
CA PRO A 258 -17.55 17.98 -15.21
C PRO A 258 -16.25 17.94 -14.39
N SER A 259 -15.67 19.12 -14.15
CA SER A 259 -14.53 19.27 -13.23
C SER A 259 -14.90 18.73 -11.84
N GLY A 260 -13.97 18.01 -11.21
CA GLY A 260 -14.16 17.39 -9.90
C GLY A 260 -15.14 16.21 -9.82
N GLN A 261 -15.89 15.89 -10.88
CA GLN A 261 -16.85 14.77 -10.93
C GLN A 261 -16.25 13.51 -11.58
N LEU A 262 -16.89 12.37 -11.29
CA LEU A 262 -16.58 11.05 -11.84
C LEU A 262 -17.54 10.69 -12.98
N PRO A 263 -17.15 9.78 -13.91
CA PRO A 263 -18.07 9.25 -14.93
C PRO A 263 -19.40 8.70 -14.38
N ALA A 264 -19.36 8.11 -13.18
CA ALA A 264 -20.55 7.58 -12.51
C ALA A 264 -21.59 8.66 -12.17
N ASP A 265 -21.18 9.91 -11.95
CA ASP A 265 -22.09 11.02 -11.65
C ASP A 265 -22.98 11.38 -12.86
N ILE A 266 -22.53 11.08 -14.08
CA ILE A 266 -23.31 11.23 -15.33
C ILE A 266 -23.89 9.90 -15.84
N GLY A 267 -23.89 8.85 -15.00
CA GLY A 267 -24.46 7.54 -15.31
C GLY A 267 -23.64 6.68 -16.29
N VAL A 268 -22.32 6.92 -16.40
CA VAL A 268 -21.42 6.20 -17.30
C VAL A 268 -20.33 5.45 -16.52
N MET A 269 -20.03 4.22 -16.90
CA MET A 269 -18.88 3.47 -16.38
C MET A 269 -17.91 3.10 -17.49
N CYS A 270 -16.64 3.49 -17.33
CA CYS A 270 -15.56 3.09 -18.24
C CYS A 270 -14.70 1.97 -17.65
N GLN A 271 -14.45 0.91 -18.44
CA GLN A 271 -13.59 -0.21 -18.05
C GLN A 271 -12.64 -0.63 -19.19
N ASN A 272 -11.40 -0.98 -18.85
CA ASN A 272 -10.41 -1.45 -19.83
C ASN A 272 -10.58 -2.95 -20.17
N VAL A 273 -10.28 -3.34 -21.41
CA VAL A 273 -10.42 -4.73 -21.90
C VAL A 273 -9.67 -5.76 -21.05
N GLY A 274 -8.45 -5.43 -20.58
CA GLY A 274 -7.68 -6.27 -19.66
C GLY A 274 -8.42 -6.61 -18.37
N THR A 275 -9.19 -5.66 -17.85
CA THR A 275 -9.97 -5.89 -16.63
C THR A 275 -11.19 -6.78 -16.89
N CYS A 276 -11.81 -6.67 -18.08
CA CYS A 276 -12.95 -7.49 -18.45
C CYS A 276 -12.54 -8.97 -18.59
N VAL A 277 -11.39 -9.24 -19.23
CA VAL A 277 -10.83 -10.60 -19.30
C VAL A 277 -10.46 -11.13 -17.91
N ALA A 278 -9.88 -10.30 -17.03
CA ALA A 278 -9.60 -10.71 -15.65
C ALA A 278 -10.87 -11.06 -14.84
N ILE A 279 -12.00 -10.38 -15.09
CA ILE A 279 -13.31 -10.72 -14.50
C ILE A 279 -13.83 -12.06 -15.03
N TYR A 280 -13.67 -12.33 -16.33
CA TYR A 280 -14.00 -13.62 -16.92
C TYR A 280 -13.15 -14.75 -16.30
N ASP A 281 -11.83 -14.59 -16.22
CA ASP A 281 -10.91 -15.57 -15.63
C ASP A 281 -11.28 -15.86 -14.16
N ALA A 282 -11.63 -14.82 -13.39
CA ALA A 282 -12.02 -14.93 -11.98
C ALA A 282 -13.35 -15.68 -11.75
N ILE A 283 -14.34 -15.51 -12.62
CA ILE A 283 -15.67 -16.14 -12.47
C ILE A 283 -15.71 -17.52 -13.13
N TYR A 284 -15.31 -17.64 -14.39
CA TYR A 284 -15.48 -18.86 -15.18
C TYR A 284 -14.32 -19.85 -15.05
N GLN A 285 -13.18 -19.42 -14.51
CA GLN A 285 -12.01 -20.31 -14.32
C GLN A 285 -11.48 -20.32 -12.89
N GLY A 286 -12.05 -19.52 -11.97
CA GLY A 286 -11.55 -19.37 -10.60
C GLY A 286 -10.15 -18.78 -10.50
N LYS A 287 -9.65 -18.12 -11.55
CA LYS A 287 -8.26 -17.66 -11.65
C LYS A 287 -8.13 -16.21 -11.17
N PRO A 288 -7.34 -15.92 -10.12
CA PRO A 288 -7.07 -14.55 -9.70
C PRO A 288 -6.12 -13.83 -10.67
N LEU A 289 -6.04 -12.51 -10.55
CA LEU A 289 -5.16 -11.69 -11.38
C LEU A 289 -3.67 -11.90 -11.01
N ILE A 290 -3.02 -12.82 -11.71
CA ILE A 290 -1.61 -13.23 -11.52
C ILE A 290 -0.68 -12.95 -12.71
N SER A 291 -1.23 -12.61 -13.87
CA SER A 291 -0.49 -12.31 -15.10
C SER A 291 -1.17 -11.21 -15.89
N ARG A 292 -0.45 -10.62 -16.85
CA ARG A 292 -1.02 -9.69 -17.83
C ARG A 292 -0.30 -9.80 -19.17
N ILE A 293 -0.93 -9.30 -20.22
CA ILE A 293 -0.22 -9.02 -21.48
C ILE A 293 0.55 -7.71 -21.32
N THR A 294 1.80 -7.72 -21.76
CA THR A 294 2.72 -6.58 -21.77
C THR A 294 3.41 -6.51 -23.14
N THR A 295 3.47 -5.32 -23.74
CA THR A 295 4.21 -5.09 -24.98
C THR A 295 5.70 -4.92 -24.69
N LEU A 296 6.57 -5.67 -25.39
CA LEU A 296 8.01 -5.47 -25.42
C LEU A 296 8.39 -4.88 -26.78
N THR A 297 9.02 -3.71 -26.83
CA THR A 297 9.16 -2.94 -28.08
C THR A 297 10.28 -1.89 -28.03
N GLY A 298 10.55 -1.24 -29.16
CA GLY A 298 11.67 -0.31 -29.36
C GLY A 298 12.90 -0.95 -30.03
N ASP A 299 13.67 -0.11 -30.72
CA ASP A 299 14.84 -0.47 -31.55
C ASP A 299 15.94 -1.25 -30.82
N ALA A 300 16.04 -1.11 -29.48
CA ALA A 300 17.04 -1.83 -28.70
C ALA A 300 16.61 -3.26 -28.33
N MET A 301 15.36 -3.66 -28.64
CA MET A 301 14.91 -5.06 -28.55
C MET A 301 15.36 -5.84 -29.79
N GLY A 302 15.94 -7.02 -29.60
CA GLY A 302 16.20 -7.95 -30.71
C GLY A 302 14.92 -8.59 -31.25
N GLN A 303 13.87 -8.69 -30.43
CA GLN A 303 12.55 -9.21 -30.79
C GLN A 303 11.44 -8.37 -30.10
N ALA A 304 10.82 -7.46 -30.86
CA ALA A 304 9.62 -6.74 -30.41
C ALA A 304 8.38 -7.65 -30.52
N GLN A 305 7.65 -7.83 -29.42
CA GLN A 305 6.57 -8.80 -29.30
C GLN A 305 5.66 -8.46 -28.10
N ASN A 306 4.39 -8.86 -28.15
CA ASN A 306 3.52 -8.86 -26.97
C ASN A 306 3.69 -10.18 -26.21
N VAL A 307 3.85 -10.13 -24.88
CA VAL A 307 4.07 -11.32 -24.04
C VAL A 307 3.04 -11.44 -22.92
N GLU A 308 2.61 -12.66 -22.61
CA GLU A 308 1.85 -12.99 -21.40
C GLU A 308 2.85 -13.24 -20.27
N VAL A 309 2.91 -12.32 -19.29
CA VAL A 309 3.93 -12.27 -18.25
C VAL A 309 3.32 -12.37 -16.85
N LEU A 310 3.97 -13.13 -15.97
CA LEU A 310 3.59 -13.22 -14.56
C LEU A 310 3.89 -11.91 -13.84
N LEU A 311 2.97 -11.48 -12.97
CA LEU A 311 3.24 -10.36 -12.08
C LEU A 311 4.47 -10.65 -11.23
N GLY A 312 5.27 -9.61 -10.96
CA GLY A 312 6.54 -9.71 -10.25
C GLY A 312 7.74 -10.15 -11.07
N THR A 313 7.58 -10.44 -12.36
CA THR A 313 8.72 -10.75 -13.26
C THR A 313 9.63 -9.52 -13.38
N PRO A 314 10.94 -9.60 -13.05
CA PRO A 314 11.87 -8.51 -13.25
C PRO A 314 11.99 -8.11 -14.72
N ILE A 315 12.07 -6.82 -15.03
CA ILE A 315 12.19 -6.34 -16.42
C ILE A 315 13.44 -6.90 -17.11
N ALA A 316 14.54 -7.09 -16.38
CA ALA A 316 15.78 -7.70 -16.88
C ALA A 316 15.54 -9.06 -17.56
N HIS A 317 14.69 -9.91 -16.97
CA HIS A 317 14.34 -11.22 -17.53
C HIS A 317 13.58 -11.10 -18.86
N LEU A 318 12.79 -10.04 -19.04
CA LEU A 318 12.08 -9.74 -20.29
C LEU A 318 13.00 -9.14 -21.35
N LEU A 319 13.99 -8.34 -20.94
CA LEU A 319 15.04 -7.84 -21.83
C LEU A 319 15.90 -9.00 -22.36
N ASP A 320 16.31 -9.92 -21.49
CA ASP A 320 17.04 -11.12 -21.88
C ASP A 320 16.23 -12.01 -22.83
N TYR A 321 14.93 -12.22 -22.55
CA TYR A 321 13.99 -12.91 -23.44
C TYR A 321 13.89 -12.24 -24.83
N ALA A 322 13.77 -10.91 -24.87
CA ALA A 322 13.66 -10.13 -26.10
C ALA A 322 14.99 -9.92 -26.85
N ALA A 323 16.07 -10.62 -26.46
CA ALA A 323 17.42 -10.50 -27.02
C ALA A 323 17.93 -9.03 -27.08
N PHE A 324 17.70 -8.30 -25.98
CA PHE A 324 18.00 -6.88 -25.83
C PHE A 324 19.47 -6.49 -26.08
N ASN A 325 19.68 -5.35 -26.76
CA ASN A 325 20.99 -4.79 -27.05
C ASN A 325 21.27 -3.51 -26.23
N SER A 326 22.00 -3.68 -25.13
CA SER A 326 22.42 -2.58 -24.24
C SER A 326 23.26 -1.48 -24.89
N LYS A 327 23.85 -1.70 -26.08
CA LYS A 327 24.59 -0.66 -26.82
C LYS A 327 23.69 0.27 -27.64
N GLN A 328 22.44 -0.12 -27.89
CA GLN A 328 21.47 0.68 -28.64
C GLN A 328 20.51 1.44 -27.72
N LEU A 329 20.38 1.04 -26.45
CA LEU A 329 19.51 1.69 -25.48
C LEU A 329 19.97 3.12 -25.17
N GLU A 330 19.10 4.09 -25.45
CA GLU A 330 19.19 5.45 -24.89
C GLU A 330 18.29 5.58 -23.66
N ARG A 331 17.10 4.95 -23.67
CA ARG A 331 16.11 5.07 -22.59
C ARG A 331 15.23 3.84 -22.45
N LEU A 332 15.14 3.32 -21.22
CA LEU A 332 14.19 2.27 -20.86
C LEU A 332 12.95 2.93 -20.22
N VAL A 333 11.78 2.71 -20.80
CA VAL A 333 10.51 3.34 -20.37
C VAL A 333 9.50 2.24 -20.02
N MET A 334 8.81 2.39 -18.88
CA MET A 334 7.59 1.63 -18.60
C MET A 334 6.37 2.48 -18.95
N GLY A 335 5.43 1.87 -19.68
CA GLY A 335 4.39 2.58 -20.41
C GLY A 335 4.89 3.04 -21.78
N GLY A 336 4.18 4.00 -22.39
CA GLY A 336 4.52 4.55 -23.69
C GLY A 336 5.31 5.86 -23.60
N PRO A 337 5.68 6.46 -24.74
CA PRO A 337 6.56 7.63 -24.78
C PRO A 337 5.93 8.94 -24.28
N MET A 338 4.60 9.02 -24.15
CA MET A 338 3.87 10.22 -23.73
C MET A 338 3.57 10.22 -22.22
N MET A 339 2.96 9.14 -21.72
CA MET A 339 2.55 9.02 -20.31
C MET A 339 3.45 8.14 -19.45
N GLY A 340 4.30 7.30 -20.06
CA GLY A 340 5.24 6.44 -19.34
C GLY A 340 6.36 7.22 -18.64
N PHE A 341 7.15 6.49 -17.86
CA PHE A 341 8.30 7.04 -17.13
C PHE A 341 9.55 6.20 -17.36
N THR A 342 10.70 6.85 -17.26
CA THR A 342 12.00 6.19 -17.41
C THR A 342 12.31 5.34 -16.18
N ILE A 343 12.77 4.12 -16.40
CA ILE A 343 13.27 3.23 -15.36
C ILE A 343 14.79 3.17 -15.44
N THR A 344 15.46 3.35 -14.31
CA THR A 344 16.92 3.32 -14.18
C THR A 344 17.47 1.94 -13.78
N ASP A 345 16.64 1.08 -13.18
CA ASP A 345 17.00 -0.27 -12.77
C ASP A 345 16.09 -1.32 -13.42
N SER A 346 16.69 -2.27 -14.13
CA SER A 346 15.99 -3.37 -14.79
C SER A 346 15.54 -4.48 -13.81
N GLN A 347 15.95 -4.46 -12.54
CA GLN A 347 15.45 -5.40 -11.53
C GLN A 347 14.02 -5.08 -11.06
N VAL A 348 13.51 -3.88 -11.37
CA VAL A 348 12.13 -3.46 -11.09
C VAL A 348 11.14 -4.47 -11.70
N PRO A 349 10.09 -4.90 -10.96
CA PRO A 349 9.13 -5.88 -11.44
C PRO A 349 8.03 -5.31 -12.35
N VAL A 350 7.49 -6.18 -13.21
CA VAL A 350 6.19 -6.00 -13.87
C VAL A 350 5.07 -6.11 -12.82
N VAL A 351 4.21 -5.09 -12.75
CA VAL A 351 3.05 -5.05 -11.84
C VAL A 351 1.73 -5.02 -12.62
N LYS A 352 0.59 -5.06 -11.92
CA LYS A 352 -0.77 -5.07 -12.52
C LYS A 352 -0.99 -3.97 -13.56
N THR A 353 -0.27 -2.86 -13.49
CA THR A 353 -0.40 -1.67 -14.36
C THR A 353 0.66 -1.56 -15.46
N SER A 354 1.66 -2.45 -15.52
CA SER A 354 2.78 -2.42 -16.48
C SER A 354 2.37 -2.95 -17.88
N ASN A 355 1.79 -2.09 -18.70
CA ASN A 355 1.29 -2.46 -20.05
C ASN A 355 2.36 -2.53 -21.15
N CYS A 356 3.46 -1.80 -21.02
CA CYS A 356 4.53 -1.75 -22.02
C CYS A 356 5.91 -1.59 -21.36
N ILE A 357 6.93 -2.20 -21.96
CA ILE A 357 8.35 -1.93 -21.75
C ILE A 357 8.94 -1.51 -23.10
N LEU A 358 9.28 -0.23 -23.21
CA LEU A 358 9.87 0.39 -24.40
C LEU A 358 11.38 0.58 -24.16
N ALA A 359 12.20 -0.19 -24.86
CA ALA A 359 13.65 -0.05 -24.87
C ALA A 359 14.06 0.77 -26.11
N ALA A 360 13.97 2.10 -25.99
CA ALA A 360 14.11 3.01 -27.11
C ALA A 360 15.57 3.28 -27.49
N SER A 361 15.82 3.38 -28.79
CA SER A 361 17.07 3.94 -29.30
C SER A 361 17.12 5.48 -29.17
N LYS A 362 18.30 6.03 -29.42
CA LYS A 362 18.50 7.48 -29.56
C LYS A 362 17.77 8.08 -30.77
N GLN A 363 17.45 7.26 -31.78
CA GLN A 363 16.68 7.67 -32.94
C GLN A 363 15.19 7.79 -32.60
N GLU A 364 14.66 6.87 -31.79
CA GLU A 364 13.25 6.86 -31.38
C GLU A 364 12.94 7.90 -30.29
N LEU A 365 13.73 7.91 -29.21
CA LEU A 365 13.58 8.84 -28.10
C LEU A 365 14.87 9.64 -27.87
N PRO A 366 15.22 10.56 -28.79
CA PRO A 366 16.38 11.43 -28.61
C PRO A 366 16.31 12.21 -27.29
N THR A 367 17.48 12.63 -26.82
CA THR A 367 17.58 13.58 -25.71
C THR A 367 16.82 14.87 -26.10
N PRO A 368 15.85 15.34 -25.30
CA PRO A 368 15.12 16.57 -25.61
C PRO A 368 16.08 17.76 -25.77
N ALA A 369 15.77 18.67 -26.69
CA ALA A 369 16.53 19.91 -26.83
C ALA A 369 16.43 20.74 -25.52
N PRO A 370 17.48 21.51 -25.16
CA PRO A 370 17.46 22.33 -23.96
C PRO A 370 16.27 23.29 -23.95
N GLU A 371 15.55 23.36 -22.83
CA GLU A 371 14.38 24.22 -22.68
C GLU A 371 14.69 25.68 -23.05
N GLN A 372 13.88 26.25 -23.94
CA GLN A 372 13.96 27.65 -24.34
C GLN A 372 12.83 28.47 -23.71
N ALA A 373 12.97 29.80 -23.76
CA ALA A 373 11.91 30.71 -23.32
C ALA A 373 10.60 30.49 -24.12
N CYS A 374 9.46 30.66 -23.46
CA CYS A 374 8.15 30.51 -24.08
C CYS A 374 7.87 31.66 -25.06
N ILE A 375 7.79 31.35 -26.35
CA ILE A 375 7.51 32.32 -27.44
C ILE A 375 6.00 32.64 -27.61
N ARG A 376 5.14 32.14 -26.71
CA ARG A 376 3.68 32.35 -26.71
C ARG A 376 2.94 31.96 -28.01
N CYS A 377 3.38 30.90 -28.68
CA CYS A 377 2.85 30.45 -29.99
C CYS A 377 1.42 29.86 -30.00
N GLY A 378 0.75 29.68 -28.86
CA GLY A 378 -0.62 29.13 -28.78
C GLY A 378 -0.77 27.61 -29.02
N MET A 379 0.20 26.94 -29.66
CA MET A 379 0.12 25.51 -30.02
C MET A 379 -0.23 24.58 -28.85
N CYS A 380 0.26 24.87 -27.65
CA CYS A 380 0.00 24.06 -26.44
C CYS A 380 -1.47 24.10 -25.98
N GLU A 381 -2.18 25.19 -26.25
CA GLU A 381 -3.62 25.36 -25.97
C GLU A 381 -4.42 24.58 -27.02
N GLN A 382 -4.13 24.81 -28.31
CA GLN A 382 -4.76 24.11 -29.42
C GLN A 382 -4.62 22.58 -29.36
N ALA A 383 -3.56 22.06 -28.75
CA ALA A 383 -3.33 20.63 -28.57
C ALA A 383 -3.91 20.06 -27.25
N CYS A 384 -4.45 20.88 -26.35
CA CYS A 384 -4.89 20.44 -25.02
C CYS A 384 -6.25 19.74 -25.07
N PRO A 385 -6.36 18.42 -24.81
CA PRO A 385 -7.63 17.68 -24.90
C PRO A 385 -8.56 17.92 -23.70
N ALA A 386 -8.15 18.76 -22.75
CA ALA A 386 -8.94 19.19 -21.60
C ALA A 386 -9.30 20.70 -21.68
N SER A 387 -9.07 21.34 -22.82
CA SER A 387 -9.39 22.76 -23.07
C SER A 387 -8.82 23.74 -22.02
N LEU A 388 -7.69 23.39 -21.42
CA LEU A 388 -6.98 24.23 -20.44
C LEU A 388 -6.11 25.28 -21.15
N LEU A 389 -5.52 26.18 -20.36
CA LEU A 389 -4.55 27.19 -20.81
C LEU A 389 -3.12 26.87 -20.32
N PRO A 390 -2.40 25.90 -20.93
CA PRO A 390 -1.04 25.52 -20.52
C PRO A 390 -0.06 26.68 -20.39
N GLN A 391 -0.16 27.73 -21.20
CA GLN A 391 0.74 28.88 -21.09
C GLN A 391 0.62 29.58 -19.73
N GLN A 392 -0.61 29.74 -19.22
CA GLN A 392 -0.86 30.37 -17.92
C GLN A 392 -0.50 29.44 -16.77
N LEU A 393 -0.89 28.16 -16.87
CA LEU A 393 -0.51 27.13 -15.90
C LEU A 393 1.02 27.02 -15.77
N LEU A 394 1.78 27.12 -16.88
CA LEU A 394 3.24 27.13 -16.84
C LEU A 394 3.79 28.31 -16.05
N TRP A 395 3.25 29.51 -16.25
CA TRP A 395 3.72 30.70 -15.54
C TRP A 395 3.47 30.57 -14.04
N PHE A 396 2.27 30.18 -13.61
CA PHE A 396 1.95 29.96 -12.20
C PHE A 396 2.74 28.79 -11.58
N SER A 397 2.96 27.69 -12.32
CA SER A 397 3.82 26.60 -11.87
C SER A 397 5.29 27.01 -11.72
N LYS A 398 5.83 27.84 -12.62
CA LYS A 398 7.21 28.33 -12.54
C LYS A 398 7.42 29.38 -11.44
N SER A 399 6.41 30.20 -11.15
CA SER A 399 6.46 31.18 -10.06
C SER A 399 6.08 30.60 -8.69
N GLN A 400 5.72 29.31 -8.62
CA GLN A 400 5.19 28.65 -7.41
C GLN A 400 3.90 29.30 -6.88
N GLU A 401 3.14 29.99 -7.74
CA GLU A 401 1.84 30.57 -7.44
C GLU A 401 0.75 29.48 -7.51
N HIS A 402 0.87 28.48 -6.62
CA HIS A 402 0.06 27.27 -6.61
C HIS A 402 -1.45 27.57 -6.53
N ASP A 403 -1.86 28.55 -5.73
CA ASP A 403 -3.26 28.97 -5.63
C ASP A 403 -3.82 29.40 -7.00
N LYS A 404 -3.07 30.17 -7.78
CA LYS A 404 -3.51 30.58 -9.12
C LYS A 404 -3.53 29.41 -10.10
N ALA A 405 -2.57 28.48 -9.99
CA ALA A 405 -2.60 27.27 -10.78
C ALA A 405 -3.86 26.41 -10.47
N GLU A 406 -4.28 26.31 -9.20
CA GLU A 406 -5.55 25.67 -8.83
C GLU A 406 -6.76 26.38 -9.43
N HIS A 407 -6.85 27.72 -9.32
CA HIS A 407 -7.95 28.50 -9.91
C HIS A 407 -8.03 28.39 -11.44
N HIS A 408 -6.92 28.05 -12.10
CA HIS A 408 -6.86 27.73 -13.53
C HIS A 408 -7.02 26.22 -13.83
N ASN A 409 -7.66 25.48 -12.93
CA ASN A 409 -8.03 24.06 -13.07
C ASN A 409 -6.84 23.12 -13.34
N LEU A 410 -5.68 23.37 -12.70
CA LEU A 410 -4.49 22.49 -12.80
C LEU A 410 -4.83 21.00 -12.55
N PHE A 411 -5.79 20.69 -11.68
CA PHE A 411 -6.19 19.32 -11.37
C PHE A 411 -6.95 18.59 -12.50
N ASP A 412 -7.59 19.31 -13.43
CA ASP A 412 -8.19 18.70 -14.63
C ASP A 412 -7.14 18.35 -15.71
N CYS A 413 -5.88 18.76 -15.53
CA CYS A 413 -4.82 18.34 -16.43
C CYS A 413 -4.61 16.81 -16.34
N ILE A 414 -4.88 16.08 -17.41
CA ILE A 414 -4.71 14.61 -17.47
C ILE A 414 -3.25 14.14 -17.69
N GLU A 415 -2.27 15.06 -17.70
CA GLU A 415 -0.83 14.76 -17.81
C GLU A 415 -0.40 13.99 -19.08
N CYS A 416 -1.21 14.00 -20.14
CA CYS A 416 -0.97 13.30 -21.41
C CYS A 416 0.26 13.77 -22.22
N GLY A 417 0.95 14.85 -21.83
CA GLY A 417 2.15 15.31 -22.56
C GLY A 417 1.90 15.97 -23.92
N ALA A 418 0.69 15.93 -24.49
CA ALA A 418 0.38 16.51 -25.82
C ALA A 418 0.84 17.97 -25.98
N CYS A 419 0.65 18.79 -24.95
CA CYS A 419 1.09 20.19 -24.92
C CYS A 419 2.63 20.35 -24.88
N SER A 420 3.36 19.38 -24.33
CA SER A 420 4.84 19.35 -24.31
C SER A 420 5.40 18.89 -25.65
N TYR A 421 4.75 17.90 -26.28
CA TYR A 421 5.12 17.37 -27.61
C TYR A 421 5.08 18.45 -28.70
N VAL A 422 4.03 19.29 -28.72
CA VAL A 422 3.89 20.38 -29.72
C VAL A 422 4.68 21.65 -29.39
N CYS A 423 5.45 21.69 -28.30
CA CYS A 423 6.08 22.93 -27.86
C CYS A 423 7.38 23.23 -28.65
N PRO A 424 7.44 24.28 -29.49
CA PRO A 424 8.65 24.60 -30.27
C PRO A 424 9.80 25.09 -29.39
N SER A 425 9.52 25.54 -28.16
CA SER A 425 10.52 25.90 -27.14
C SER A 425 11.03 24.70 -26.33
N SER A 426 10.58 23.46 -26.63
CA SER A 426 10.93 22.23 -25.91
C SER A 426 10.68 22.29 -24.39
N ILE A 427 9.64 23.01 -23.96
CA ILE A 427 9.30 23.17 -22.54
C ILE A 427 8.62 21.90 -22.01
N PRO A 428 9.12 21.27 -20.93
CA PRO A 428 8.53 20.08 -20.32
C PRO A 428 7.30 20.43 -19.45
N LEU A 429 6.28 21.02 -20.07
CA LEU A 429 5.07 21.57 -19.44
C LEU A 429 4.45 20.63 -18.40
N VAL A 430 4.30 19.34 -18.73
CA VAL A 430 3.69 18.35 -17.83
C VAL A 430 4.53 18.07 -16.57
N GLN A 431 5.86 18.19 -16.63
CA GLN A 431 6.70 17.97 -15.44
C GLN A 431 6.51 19.12 -14.43
N TYR A 432 6.37 20.37 -14.90
CA TYR A 432 6.00 21.51 -14.05
C TYR A 432 4.62 21.32 -13.39
N TYR A 433 3.65 20.76 -14.11
CA TYR A 433 2.30 20.49 -13.58
C TYR A 433 2.29 19.36 -12.56
N ARG A 434 3.01 18.26 -12.82
CA ARG A 434 3.22 17.16 -11.86
C ARG A 434 3.83 17.67 -10.57
N HIS A 435 4.90 18.45 -10.66
CA HIS A 435 5.55 19.06 -9.50
C HIS A 435 4.58 19.96 -8.72
N SER A 436 3.85 20.86 -9.40
CA SER A 436 2.87 21.75 -8.77
C SER A 436 1.74 20.99 -8.07
N LYS A 437 1.18 19.95 -8.72
CA LYS A 437 0.14 19.08 -8.13
C LYS A 437 0.63 18.35 -6.89
N SER A 438 1.86 17.83 -6.90
CA SER A 438 2.45 17.17 -5.73
C SER A 438 2.67 18.16 -4.59
N ALA A 439 3.26 19.32 -4.86
CA ALA A 439 3.46 20.38 -3.86
C ALA A 439 2.12 20.82 -3.21
N ILE A 440 1.07 21.00 -4.01
CA ILE A 440 -0.28 21.28 -3.52
C ILE A 440 -0.82 20.14 -2.64
N ARG A 441 -0.71 18.88 -3.08
CA ARG A 441 -1.17 17.72 -2.31
C ARG A 441 -0.46 17.61 -0.97
N GLU A 442 0.86 17.80 -0.96
CA GLU A 442 1.68 17.85 0.25
C GLU A 442 1.25 18.98 1.19
N ALA A 443 1.01 20.20 0.66
CA ALA A 443 0.53 21.34 1.44
C ALA A 443 -0.86 21.07 2.06
N ARG A 444 -1.80 20.51 1.28
CA ARG A 444 -3.14 20.12 1.77
C ARG A 444 -3.06 19.03 2.84
N GLU A 445 -2.21 18.01 2.65
CA GLU A 445 -1.98 16.98 3.66
C GLU A 445 -1.35 17.56 4.95
N ALA A 446 -0.40 18.46 4.82
CA ALA A 446 0.22 19.15 5.96
C ALA A 446 -0.80 19.99 6.72
N ALA A 447 -1.70 20.70 6.03
CA ALA A 447 -2.81 21.45 6.62
C ALA A 447 -3.75 20.52 7.41
N VAL A 448 -4.23 19.42 6.81
CA VAL A 448 -5.10 18.44 7.49
C VAL A 448 -4.41 17.81 8.71
N LYS A 449 -3.12 17.47 8.61
CA LYS A 449 -2.32 16.95 9.75
C LYS A 449 -2.18 18.01 10.86
N SER A 450 -1.95 19.27 10.50
CA SER A 450 -1.92 20.43 11.40
C SER A 450 -3.25 20.61 12.12
N ASP A 451 -4.37 20.65 11.39
CA ASP A 451 -5.68 20.95 11.98
C ASP A 451 -6.17 19.81 12.88
N HIS A 452 -5.91 18.55 12.50
CA HIS A 452 -6.12 17.41 13.40
C HIS A 452 -5.22 17.47 14.64
N ALA A 453 -4.01 18.02 14.55
CA ALA A 453 -3.16 18.28 15.72
C ALA A 453 -3.69 19.42 16.60
N LYS A 454 -4.24 20.50 16.01
CA LYS A 454 -4.93 21.59 16.73
C LYS A 454 -6.13 21.05 17.51
N VAL A 455 -7.03 20.30 16.86
CA VAL A 455 -8.21 19.68 17.52
C VAL A 455 -7.79 18.77 18.68
N ARG A 456 -6.71 17.99 18.52
CA ARG A 456 -6.15 17.16 19.61
C ARG A 456 -5.56 17.99 20.76
N PHE A 457 -4.93 19.12 20.45
CA PHE A 457 -4.39 20.05 21.45
C PHE A 457 -5.52 20.76 22.22
N GLU A 458 -6.49 21.32 21.52
CA GLU A 458 -7.68 21.98 22.09
C GLU A 458 -8.49 21.03 22.97
N ALA A 459 -8.75 19.80 22.51
CA ALA A 459 -9.44 18.79 23.32
C ALA A 459 -8.66 18.40 24.59
N ARG A 460 -7.32 18.39 24.53
CA ARG A 460 -6.47 18.18 25.72
C ARG A 460 -6.52 19.38 26.67
N GLN A 461 -6.48 20.59 26.13
CA GLN A 461 -6.52 21.85 26.89
C GLN A 461 -7.86 21.99 27.63
N ALA A 462 -8.98 21.81 26.91
CA ALA A 462 -10.33 21.83 27.49
C ALA A 462 -10.51 20.80 28.61
N ARG A 463 -9.90 19.60 28.50
CA ARG A 463 -9.91 18.61 29.59
C ARG A 463 -9.12 19.08 30.82
N ILE A 464 -7.96 19.70 30.62
CA ILE A 464 -7.13 20.23 31.72
C ILE A 464 -7.87 21.39 32.43
N GLU A 465 -8.53 22.26 31.67
CA GLU A 465 -9.32 23.37 32.20
C GLU A 465 -10.57 22.87 32.94
N ALA A 466 -11.30 21.89 32.41
CA ALA A 466 -12.42 21.26 33.10
C ALA A 466 -12.00 20.59 34.42
N GLU A 467 -10.88 19.86 34.43
CA GLU A 467 -10.31 19.29 35.66
C GLU A 467 -9.87 20.37 36.66
N ALA A 468 -9.35 21.50 36.20
CA ALA A 468 -8.95 22.62 37.05
C ALA A 468 -10.19 23.30 37.66
N ALA A 469 -11.20 23.59 36.84
CA ALA A 469 -12.48 24.16 37.27
C ALA A 469 -13.23 23.24 38.25
N GLU A 470 -13.23 21.92 38.03
CA GLU A 470 -13.82 20.96 38.99
C GLU A 470 -13.06 20.97 40.33
N LYS A 471 -11.73 21.02 40.31
CA LYS A 471 -10.89 21.13 41.52
C LYS A 471 -11.14 22.46 42.23
N GLU A 472 -11.33 23.56 41.51
CA GLU A 472 -11.67 24.86 42.09
C GLU A 472 -13.09 24.90 42.67
N ALA A 473 -14.09 24.40 41.95
CA ALA A 473 -15.47 24.27 42.44
C ALA A 473 -15.53 23.42 43.72
N LYS A 474 -14.78 22.30 43.78
CA LYS A 474 -14.63 21.50 45.00
C LYS A 474 -13.99 22.27 46.16
N ARG A 475 -12.99 23.13 45.89
CA ARG A 475 -12.35 24.01 46.91
C ARG A 475 -13.30 25.11 47.39
N LEU A 476 -14.09 25.72 46.50
CA LEU A 476 -15.09 26.71 46.86
C LEU A 476 -16.23 26.08 47.68
N ALA A 477 -16.73 24.91 47.26
CA ALA A 477 -17.75 24.16 48.00
C ALA A 477 -17.24 23.69 49.39
N SER A 478 -15.97 23.30 49.53
CA SER A 478 -15.41 22.94 50.84
C SER A 478 -15.22 24.16 51.75
N ARG A 479 -14.79 25.31 51.20
CA ARG A 479 -14.75 26.60 51.92
C ARG A 479 -16.13 27.07 52.37
N ALA A 480 -17.15 26.98 51.50
CA ALA A 480 -18.53 27.32 51.85
C ALA A 480 -19.09 26.41 52.96
N LYS A 481 -18.83 25.09 52.89
CA LYS A 481 -19.20 24.15 53.96
C LYS A 481 -18.48 24.44 55.28
N ALA A 482 -17.19 24.80 55.23
CA ALA A 482 -16.43 25.20 56.41
C ALA A 482 -16.99 26.50 57.04
N ALA A 483 -17.29 27.51 56.22
CA ALA A 483 -17.91 28.76 56.68
C ALA A 483 -19.32 28.52 57.28
N ALA A 484 -20.15 27.70 56.65
CA ALA A 484 -21.47 27.31 57.17
C ALA A 484 -21.37 26.54 58.49
N SER A 485 -20.37 25.66 58.64
CA SER A 485 -20.14 24.94 59.91
C SER A 485 -19.60 25.84 61.02
N ALA A 486 -18.80 26.86 60.68
CA ALA A 486 -18.34 27.88 61.61
C ALA A 486 -19.49 28.79 62.06
N ALA A 487 -20.35 29.23 61.12
CA ALA A 487 -21.56 30.00 61.42
C ALA A 487 -22.55 29.19 62.28
N LYS A 488 -22.72 27.90 62.01
CA LYS A 488 -23.55 27.02 62.85
C LYS A 488 -22.97 26.84 64.25
N ARG A 489 -21.65 26.64 64.39
CA ARG A 489 -20.99 26.62 65.70
C ARG A 489 -21.12 27.94 66.46
N ALA A 490 -21.08 29.08 65.77
CA ALA A 490 -21.30 30.38 66.38
C ALA A 490 -22.76 30.56 66.86
N ALA A 491 -23.74 30.04 66.10
CA ALA A 491 -25.14 30.03 66.50
C ALA A 491 -25.40 29.08 67.69
N ASP A 492 -24.86 27.85 67.65
CA ASP A 492 -24.97 26.87 68.74
C ASP A 492 -24.35 27.38 70.06
N LEU A 493 -23.30 28.21 69.98
CA LEU A 493 -22.68 28.88 71.13
C LEU A 493 -23.50 30.05 71.72
N SER A 494 -24.56 30.49 71.04
CA SER A 494 -25.44 31.59 71.49
C SER A 494 -26.77 31.14 72.09
N ALA A 495 -27.00 29.82 72.22
CA ALA A 495 -28.32 29.24 72.47
C ALA A 495 -28.45 28.40 73.77
N ASN A 496 -27.51 28.48 74.72
CA ASN A 496 -27.64 27.81 76.01
C ASN A 496 -26.83 28.50 77.14
N GLU A 497 -27.52 29.04 78.15
CA GLU A 497 -26.90 29.68 79.34
C GLU A 497 -26.62 28.68 80.48
N ASP A 498 -27.23 27.48 80.48
CA ASP A 498 -27.15 26.50 81.58
C ASP A 498 -26.05 25.43 81.42
N ALA A 499 -24.80 25.89 81.28
CA ALA A 499 -23.61 25.03 81.40
C ALA A 499 -22.44 25.69 82.17
N LYS A 500 -22.70 26.75 82.93
CA LYS A 500 -21.69 27.63 83.55
C LYS A 500 -21.04 27.10 84.84
N THR A 501 -21.40 25.90 85.31
CA THR A 501 -21.04 25.40 86.66
C THR A 501 -20.36 24.01 86.69
N ARG A 502 -19.70 23.57 85.60
CA ARG A 502 -18.83 22.38 85.63
C ARG A 502 -17.55 22.48 84.78
N ALA A 503 -16.84 23.61 84.87
CA ALA A 503 -15.58 23.82 84.13
C ALA A 503 -14.48 24.57 84.92
N GLN A 504 -14.47 24.53 86.26
CA GLN A 504 -13.35 25.03 87.07
C GLN A 504 -13.11 24.13 88.30
N ALA A 505 -12.14 23.19 88.22
CA ALA A 505 -11.34 22.66 89.34
C ALA A 505 -10.45 21.46 88.91
N LYS A 506 -9.37 21.72 88.14
CA LYS A 506 -8.06 21.03 88.32
C LYS A 506 -6.98 21.63 87.40
N ALA A 507 -6.20 22.55 87.96
CA ALA A 507 -4.76 22.55 87.74
C ALA A 507 -4.17 21.31 88.47
N GLU A 508 -2.99 20.77 88.19
CA GLU A 508 -1.80 21.32 87.50
C GLU A 508 -0.96 20.13 86.91
N PRO A 509 0.31 20.29 86.47
CA PRO A 509 0.70 20.05 85.08
C PRO A 509 1.36 18.69 84.81
N LYS A 510 1.24 18.18 83.57
CA LYS A 510 2.16 17.18 83.00
C LYS A 510 2.52 17.53 81.55
N ALA A 511 3.73 17.14 81.17
CA ALA A 511 4.42 17.64 79.98
C ALA A 511 4.04 16.90 78.69
N GLU A 512 3.66 17.66 77.65
CA GLU A 512 3.51 17.17 76.27
C GLU A 512 3.83 18.29 75.26
N ALA A 513 5.06 18.83 75.34
CA ALA A 513 5.55 19.91 74.47
C ALA A 513 6.59 19.41 73.44
N LYS A 514 6.37 18.24 72.84
CA LYS A 514 7.32 17.61 71.90
C LYS A 514 6.75 17.20 70.53
N ASP A 515 5.43 17.11 70.35
CA ASP A 515 4.85 16.62 69.09
C ASP A 515 4.62 17.75 68.05
N ASP A 516 4.13 18.92 68.47
CA ASP A 516 3.80 20.04 67.58
C ASP A 516 4.99 20.53 66.73
N ASN A 517 6.18 20.68 67.32
CA ASN A 517 7.38 21.08 66.56
C ASN A 517 7.78 20.04 65.51
N GLN A 518 7.58 18.75 65.78
CA GLN A 518 7.93 17.70 64.82
C GLN A 518 6.92 17.63 63.66
N ALA A 519 5.65 17.95 63.92
CA ALA A 519 4.62 18.13 62.89
C ALA A 519 4.89 19.36 62.01
N GLN A 520 5.28 20.50 62.61
CA GLN A 520 5.62 21.72 61.86
C GLN A 520 6.88 21.54 60.98
N ILE A 521 7.92 20.87 61.49
CA ILE A 521 9.13 20.54 60.71
C ILE A 521 8.80 19.65 59.50
N LYS A 522 7.92 18.65 59.66
CA LYS A 522 7.44 17.81 58.53
C LYS A 522 6.68 18.63 57.50
N LYS A 523 5.81 19.55 57.92
CA LYS A 523 5.05 20.43 57.03
C LYS A 523 5.97 21.37 56.22
N LEU A 524 6.90 22.06 56.88
CA LEU A 524 7.86 22.94 56.20
C LEU A 524 8.74 22.18 55.19
N LYS A 525 9.17 20.95 55.49
CA LYS A 525 9.92 20.11 54.55
C LYS A 525 9.11 19.74 53.29
N ILE A 526 7.80 19.53 53.42
CA ILE A 526 6.90 19.32 52.27
C ILE A 526 6.72 20.61 51.47
N ASP A 527 6.51 21.75 52.14
CA ASP A 527 6.33 23.04 51.49
C ASP A 527 7.61 23.48 50.73
N ILE A 528 8.80 23.23 51.28
CA ILE A 528 10.10 23.41 50.59
C ILE A 528 10.21 22.51 49.35
N ALA A 529 9.80 21.25 49.42
CA ALA A 529 9.83 20.34 48.26
C ALA A 529 8.89 20.81 47.13
N ILE A 530 7.71 21.34 47.48
CA ILE A 530 6.76 21.92 46.53
C ILE A 530 7.32 23.21 45.92
N ALA A 531 7.93 24.09 46.72
CA ALA A 531 8.54 25.33 46.26
C ALA A 531 9.74 25.07 45.32
N ASN A 532 10.62 24.13 45.67
CA ASN A 532 11.73 23.70 44.81
C ASN A 532 11.25 23.06 43.48
N THR A 533 10.14 22.31 43.51
CA THR A 533 9.53 21.76 42.28
C THR A 533 9.01 22.87 41.37
N LYS A 534 8.39 23.93 41.92
CA LYS A 534 7.99 25.12 41.17
C LYS A 534 9.19 25.87 40.60
N LEU A 535 10.19 26.16 41.42
CA LEU A 535 11.43 26.83 40.99
C LEU A 535 12.10 26.10 39.82
N LYS A 536 12.18 24.76 39.88
CA LYS A 536 12.72 23.92 38.81
C LYS A 536 11.88 23.99 37.52
N LYS A 537 10.55 24.11 37.64
CA LYS A 537 9.64 24.29 36.49
C LYS A 537 9.81 25.67 35.85
N THR A 538 9.79 26.75 36.64
CA THR A 538 9.97 28.13 36.15
C THR A 538 11.35 28.31 35.52
N THR A 539 12.39 27.72 36.11
CA THR A 539 13.75 27.70 35.54
C THR A 539 13.79 27.04 34.15
N LYS A 540 13.10 25.89 33.98
CA LYS A 540 13.04 25.22 32.67
C LYS A 540 12.28 26.07 31.63
N GLN A 541 11.20 26.74 32.03
CA GLN A 541 10.45 27.65 31.15
C GLN A 541 11.30 28.86 30.75
N LEU A 542 12.09 29.42 31.67
CA LEU A 542 13.05 30.49 31.36
C LEU A 542 14.08 30.04 30.32
N THR A 543 14.67 28.84 30.47
CA THR A 543 15.62 28.31 29.48
C THR A 543 14.98 28.17 28.10
N GLN A 544 13.73 27.71 28.03
CA GLN A 544 12.99 27.60 26.76
C GLN A 544 12.68 28.96 26.13
N ALA A 545 12.32 29.98 26.93
CA ALA A 545 12.13 31.35 26.44
C ALA A 545 13.46 31.98 25.96
N GLN A 546 14.57 31.68 26.64
CA GLN A 546 15.93 32.09 26.24
C GLN A 546 16.38 31.42 24.93
N GLU A 547 16.06 30.14 24.72
CA GLU A 547 16.29 29.42 23.46
C GLU A 547 15.43 29.97 22.31
N ALA A 548 14.20 30.40 22.60
CA ALA A 548 13.28 31.02 21.64
C ALA A 548 13.51 32.52 21.38
N ALA A 549 14.42 33.16 22.11
CA ALA A 549 14.72 34.60 22.04
C ALA A 549 13.54 35.55 22.32
N ASP A 550 12.52 35.09 23.06
CA ASP A 550 11.36 35.91 23.46
C ASP A 550 11.71 36.82 24.66
N LEU A 551 12.10 38.06 24.36
CA LEU A 551 12.53 39.05 25.36
C LEU A 551 11.47 39.37 26.42
N GLU A 552 10.18 39.32 26.08
CA GLU A 552 9.09 39.65 26.99
C GLU A 552 8.83 38.50 27.98
N GLN A 553 8.81 37.26 27.48
CA GLN A 553 8.75 36.08 28.33
C GLN A 553 10.01 35.89 29.18
N ILE A 554 11.21 36.17 28.64
CA ILE A 554 12.47 36.09 29.40
C ILE A 554 12.42 37.02 30.63
N ASN A 555 12.03 38.28 30.46
CA ASN A 555 11.97 39.23 31.58
C ASN A 555 10.94 38.79 32.63
N THR A 556 9.74 38.41 32.18
CA THR A 556 8.64 37.96 33.05
C THR A 556 9.00 36.70 33.84
N LEU A 557 9.59 35.69 33.17
CA LEU A 557 10.00 34.44 33.80
C LEU A 557 11.24 34.60 34.68
N THR A 558 12.13 35.56 34.39
CA THR A 558 13.29 35.89 35.26
C THR A 558 12.81 36.46 36.59
N GLN A 559 11.83 37.38 36.55
CA GLN A 559 11.23 37.91 37.78
C GLN A 559 10.50 36.80 38.56
N ALA A 560 9.68 35.99 37.90
CA ALA A 560 9.00 34.87 38.53
C ALA A 560 9.96 33.83 39.15
N GLN A 561 11.11 33.56 38.50
CA GLN A 561 12.16 32.69 39.06
C GLN A 561 12.74 33.28 40.35
N LYS A 562 13.06 34.58 40.34
CA LYS A 562 13.60 35.30 41.51
C LYS A 562 12.63 35.30 42.70
N GLU A 563 11.34 35.48 42.44
CA GLU A 563 10.28 35.39 43.45
C GLU A 563 10.15 33.97 44.02
N GLN A 564 10.11 32.92 43.18
CA GLN A 564 10.07 31.53 43.68
C GLN A 564 11.33 31.17 44.47
N GLN A 565 12.50 31.72 44.11
CA GLN A 565 13.75 31.46 44.82
C GLN A 565 13.82 32.18 46.18
N ALA A 566 13.22 33.37 46.30
CA ALA A 566 13.03 34.03 47.59
C ALA A 566 12.12 33.19 48.51
N VAL A 567 11.00 32.67 48.01
CA VAL A 567 10.08 31.81 48.78
C VAL A 567 10.77 30.52 49.27
N VAL A 568 11.62 29.89 48.46
CA VAL A 568 12.43 28.74 48.91
C VAL A 568 13.36 29.16 50.05
N SER A 569 14.09 30.27 49.92
CA SER A 569 15.02 30.77 50.94
C SER A 569 14.32 31.11 52.26
N GLU A 570 13.13 31.72 52.22
CA GLU A 570 12.34 32.02 53.43
C GLU A 570 11.88 30.75 54.15
N LEU A 571 11.40 29.74 53.41
CA LEU A 571 10.98 28.47 53.98
C LEU A 571 12.17 27.68 54.58
N GLU A 572 13.33 27.70 53.92
CA GLU A 572 14.56 27.09 54.42
C GLU A 572 15.08 27.82 55.69
N GLN A 573 14.99 29.15 55.75
CA GLN A 573 15.30 29.91 56.97
C GLN A 573 14.31 29.65 58.11
N ALA A 574 13.02 29.46 57.81
CA ALA A 574 12.01 29.08 58.80
C ALA A 574 12.29 27.69 59.37
N LEU A 575 12.69 26.74 58.52
CA LEU A 575 13.12 25.41 58.96
C LEU A 575 14.39 25.47 59.83
N ALA A 576 15.41 26.25 59.42
CA ALA A 576 16.64 26.41 60.18
C ALA A 576 16.40 27.01 61.58
N LYS A 577 15.46 27.97 61.72
CA LYS A 577 15.07 28.55 63.02
C LYS A 577 14.45 27.51 63.95
N LEU A 578 13.62 26.59 63.43
CA LEU A 578 13.02 25.49 64.21
C LEU A 578 14.04 24.38 64.55
N ASP A 579 14.93 24.02 63.62
CA ASP A 579 16.00 23.04 63.87
C ASP A 579 17.03 23.57 64.90
N THR A 580 17.32 24.88 64.94
CA THR A 580 18.19 25.47 65.98
C THR A 580 17.57 25.56 67.38
N ALA A 581 16.24 25.65 67.48
CA ALA A 581 15.54 25.70 68.77
C ALA A 581 15.53 24.36 69.53
N THR A 582 15.86 23.24 68.86
CA THR A 582 15.79 21.89 69.44
C THR A 582 17.14 21.36 69.97
N ASN A 583 18.23 22.12 69.90
CA ASN A 583 19.56 21.59 70.19
C ASN A 583 20.48 22.53 71.00
N THR A 584 20.32 22.54 72.34
CA THR A 584 21.31 23.11 73.28
C THR A 584 21.57 22.18 74.48
N LYS A 585 22.85 21.78 74.65
CA LYS A 585 23.43 20.90 75.69
C LYS A 585 22.94 19.42 75.65
N ALA A 586 23.79 18.39 75.70
CA ALA A 586 25.24 18.30 75.96
C ALA A 586 25.94 17.21 75.08
N LYS A 587 27.27 17.06 75.23
CA LYS A 587 28.21 16.51 74.23
C LYS A 587 29.23 15.52 74.83
N ALA A 588 29.34 14.32 74.27
CA ALA A 588 30.50 13.37 74.24
C ALA A 588 29.99 12.01 73.68
N SER A 589 30.71 11.17 72.93
CA SER A 589 32.12 11.12 72.48
C SER A 589 32.23 10.62 71.00
N ALA A 590 33.45 10.57 70.45
CA ALA A 590 33.75 10.46 69.00
C ALA A 590 34.18 9.03 68.55
N PRO A 591 34.68 8.76 67.32
CA PRO A 591 34.35 9.30 65.98
C PRO A 591 34.13 8.19 64.90
N SER A 592 33.38 8.46 63.81
CA SER A 592 33.61 7.76 62.52
C SER A 592 33.29 8.59 61.27
N THR A 593 34.35 8.81 60.47
CA THR A 593 34.39 9.02 59.00
C THR A 593 33.20 9.68 58.28
N ALA A 594 33.37 10.96 57.94
CA ALA A 594 32.58 11.63 56.90
C ALA A 594 32.93 11.15 55.48
N LYS A 595 31.98 11.26 54.54
CA LYS A 595 32.15 10.99 53.11
C LYS A 595 32.05 12.32 52.32
N PRO A 596 32.86 12.58 51.28
CA PRO A 596 33.25 13.96 50.94
C PRO A 596 32.34 14.68 49.93
N ALA A 597 32.08 15.96 50.21
CA ALA A 597 31.37 16.89 49.34
C ALA A 597 32.35 17.65 48.41
N VAL A 598 32.81 17.00 47.33
CA VAL A 598 33.72 17.59 46.33
C VAL A 598 33.19 17.48 44.89
N SER A 599 32.20 16.61 44.63
CA SER A 599 31.77 16.30 43.26
C SER A 599 30.91 17.38 42.58
N ASP A 600 30.25 18.27 43.33
CA ASP A 600 29.36 19.28 42.75
C ASP A 600 30.07 20.60 42.41
N ALA A 601 31.17 20.94 43.10
CA ALA A 601 32.02 22.09 42.75
C ALA A 601 32.66 21.90 41.36
N VAL A 602 33.19 20.70 41.09
CA VAL A 602 33.77 20.34 39.78
C VAL A 602 32.72 20.36 38.66
N LYS A 603 31.48 19.90 38.93
CA LYS A 603 30.39 19.96 37.94
C LYS A 603 30.03 21.40 37.60
N LYS A 604 29.90 22.27 38.62
CA LYS A 604 29.58 23.69 38.43
C LYS A 604 30.65 24.40 37.59
N ALA A 605 31.93 24.25 37.96
CA ALA A 605 33.03 24.85 37.22
C ALA A 605 33.13 24.35 35.76
N LYS A 606 32.79 23.08 35.48
CA LYS A 606 32.71 22.54 34.11
C LYS A 606 31.59 23.16 33.29
N VAL A 607 30.42 23.38 33.89
CA VAL A 607 29.28 24.04 33.22
C VAL A 607 29.61 25.52 32.94
N ASP A 608 30.14 26.23 33.93
CA ASP A 608 30.48 27.65 33.80
C ASP A 608 31.54 27.88 32.70
N PHE A 609 32.58 27.04 32.63
CA PHE A 609 33.57 27.07 31.54
C PHE A 609 32.97 26.75 30.16
N ALA A 610 32.06 25.77 30.07
CA ALA A 610 31.41 25.41 28.80
C ALA A 610 30.51 26.52 28.26
N ILE A 611 29.79 27.23 29.14
CA ILE A 611 28.93 28.38 28.79
C ILE A 611 29.79 29.57 28.34
N ALA A 612 30.86 29.90 29.07
CA ALA A 612 31.76 30.98 28.67
C ALA A 612 32.41 30.69 27.30
N SER A 613 32.89 29.46 27.10
CA SER A 613 33.55 29.03 25.85
C SER A 613 32.62 28.99 24.63
N THR A 614 31.33 28.69 24.81
CA THR A 614 30.34 28.73 23.72
C THR A 614 29.93 30.17 23.39
N LYS A 615 29.81 31.05 24.39
CA LYS A 615 29.55 32.47 24.17
C LYS A 615 30.70 33.15 23.43
N LEU A 616 31.94 32.81 23.76
CA LEU A 616 33.14 33.24 23.04
C LEU A 616 33.08 32.87 21.54
N LYS A 617 32.83 31.59 21.24
CA LYS A 617 32.74 31.11 19.84
C LYS A 617 31.60 31.78 19.07
N LYS A 618 30.50 32.17 19.73
CA LYS A 618 29.40 32.89 19.09
C LYS A 618 29.81 34.31 18.72
N LEU A 619 30.46 35.04 19.62
CA LEU A 619 30.99 36.38 19.35
C LEU A 619 32.09 36.37 18.27
N GLN A 620 33.04 35.43 18.34
CA GLN A 620 34.07 35.26 17.31
C GLN A 620 33.47 34.94 15.93
N LYS A 621 32.38 34.16 15.88
CA LYS A 621 31.64 33.90 14.63
C LYS A 621 30.92 35.15 14.11
N GLN A 622 30.39 36.00 15.01
CA GLN A 622 29.77 37.27 14.62
C GLN A 622 30.80 38.28 14.11
N LEU A 623 32.01 38.33 14.70
CA LEU A 623 33.10 39.15 14.17
C LEU A 623 33.48 38.72 12.75
N SER A 624 33.61 37.41 12.49
CA SER A 624 33.92 36.86 11.15
C SER A 624 32.82 37.05 10.10
N GLN A 625 31.72 37.75 10.43
CA GLN A 625 30.66 38.13 9.51
C GLN A 625 30.59 39.66 9.29
N ASP A 626 31.30 40.46 10.09
CA ASP A 626 31.36 41.92 9.98
C ASP A 626 32.64 42.45 10.66
N ASP A 627 33.77 42.36 9.95
CA ASP A 627 35.13 42.61 10.47
C ASP A 627 35.38 44.07 10.90
N THR A 628 34.42 44.98 10.69
CA THR A 628 34.55 46.41 11.05
C THR A 628 33.98 46.77 12.42
N ASN A 629 33.30 45.83 13.09
CA ASN A 629 32.57 46.10 14.33
C ASN A 629 33.48 46.06 15.57
N THR A 630 33.98 47.23 15.97
CA THR A 630 34.88 47.41 17.12
C THR A 630 34.26 47.00 18.46
N ASP A 631 32.93 47.12 18.63
CA ASP A 631 32.25 46.72 19.88
C ASP A 631 32.27 45.20 20.05
N ILE A 632 32.11 44.43 18.96
CA ILE A 632 32.20 42.96 19.00
C ILE A 632 33.64 42.53 19.34
N ALA A 633 34.66 43.21 18.80
CA ALA A 633 36.06 42.95 19.12
C ALA A 633 36.36 43.20 20.63
N GLN A 634 35.83 44.28 21.21
CA GLN A 634 35.96 44.54 22.64
C GLN A 634 35.23 43.48 23.49
N GLN A 635 34.00 43.10 23.12
CA GLN A 635 33.24 42.06 23.80
C GLN A 635 33.91 40.67 23.74
N ILE A 636 34.66 40.37 22.67
CA ILE A 636 35.50 39.16 22.59
C ILE A 636 36.61 39.24 23.63
N SER A 637 37.37 40.34 23.69
CA SER A 637 38.46 40.51 24.67
C SER A 637 37.98 40.37 26.12
N GLU A 638 36.81 40.95 26.44
CA GLU A 638 36.19 40.80 27.75
C GLU A 638 35.75 39.35 28.04
N GLN A 639 35.19 38.64 27.06
CA GLN A 639 34.83 37.22 27.24
C GLN A 639 36.03 36.27 27.26
N GLU A 640 37.15 36.59 26.62
CA GLU A 640 38.39 35.82 26.76
C GLU A 640 38.90 35.85 28.21
N ALA A 641 38.81 37.01 28.89
CA ALA A 641 39.12 37.10 30.32
C ALA A 641 38.17 36.26 31.19
N VAL A 642 36.87 36.23 30.87
CA VAL A 642 35.87 35.40 31.58
C VAL A 642 36.15 33.90 31.37
N VAL A 643 36.42 33.46 30.14
CA VAL A 643 36.80 32.08 29.82
C VAL A 643 38.07 31.68 30.58
N LYS A 644 39.09 32.54 30.61
CA LYS A 644 40.36 32.30 31.32
C LYS A 644 40.16 32.18 32.83
N THR A 645 39.25 32.97 33.40
CA THR A 645 38.88 32.91 34.83
C THR A 645 38.09 31.64 35.16
N ALA A 646 37.14 31.25 34.30
CA ALA A 646 36.38 30.01 34.46
C ALA A 646 37.26 28.76 34.30
N GLN A 647 38.23 28.78 33.38
CA GLN A 647 39.24 27.73 33.23
C GLN A 647 40.12 27.60 34.48
N ALA A 648 40.61 28.72 35.03
CA ALA A 648 41.40 28.69 36.26
C ALA A 648 40.59 28.16 37.47
N ALA A 649 39.29 28.45 37.55
CA ALA A 649 38.41 27.87 38.57
C ALA A 649 38.19 26.36 38.37
N LEU A 650 38.08 25.90 37.12
CA LEU A 650 37.99 24.49 36.77
C LEU A 650 39.29 23.73 37.09
N ASP A 651 40.45 24.28 36.76
CA ASP A 651 41.74 23.65 37.03
C ASP A 651 42.04 23.59 38.53
N LYS A 652 41.69 24.66 39.28
CA LYS A 652 41.73 24.63 40.75
C LYS A 652 40.83 23.52 41.31
N ALA A 653 39.59 23.40 40.84
CA ALA A 653 38.66 22.36 41.27
C ALA A 653 39.10 20.93 40.89
N ASN A 654 39.85 20.76 39.79
CA ASN A 654 40.43 19.47 39.42
C ASN A 654 41.68 19.11 40.25
N SER A 655 42.40 20.11 40.80
CA SER A 655 43.67 19.90 41.51
C SER A 655 43.57 19.30 42.92
N GLU A 656 42.37 19.27 43.53
CA GLU A 656 42.16 18.86 44.93
C GLU A 656 41.80 17.35 45.10
N THR A 657 42.25 16.46 44.21
CA THR A 657 41.93 15.01 44.26
C THR A 657 43.17 14.09 44.35
N PRO A 658 43.40 13.38 45.48
CA PRO A 658 44.47 12.38 45.60
C PRO A 658 44.15 11.03 44.93
N GLN A 659 45.18 10.35 44.41
CA GLN A 659 45.10 9.03 43.76
C GLN A 659 44.89 7.86 44.75
N ALA A 660 44.13 6.85 44.32
CA ALA A 660 44.17 5.48 44.85
C ALA A 660 43.88 4.46 43.73
N ALA A 661 44.53 3.29 43.78
CA ALA A 661 44.57 2.32 42.67
C ALA A 661 43.27 1.49 42.50
N PRO A 662 42.94 1.03 41.28
CA PRO A 662 41.73 0.24 41.02
C PRO A 662 41.94 -1.27 41.23
N ALA A 663 41.04 -1.90 42.00
CA ALA A 663 40.86 -3.35 42.02
C ALA A 663 39.87 -3.80 40.94
N ALA A 664 40.10 -4.97 40.35
CA ALA A 664 39.41 -5.41 39.13
C ALA A 664 37.95 -5.84 39.34
N LYS A 665 37.10 -5.55 38.35
CA LYS A 665 35.98 -6.40 37.95
C LYS A 665 35.88 -6.49 36.43
N THR A 666 35.52 -7.68 35.98
CA THR A 666 35.53 -8.12 34.57
C THR A 666 34.32 -7.65 33.78
N SER A 667 34.55 -7.09 32.60
CA SER A 667 33.62 -7.19 31.46
C SER A 667 34.40 -7.26 30.16
N SER A 668 33.88 -8.00 29.18
CA SER A 668 34.52 -8.25 27.90
C SER A 668 34.50 -7.00 27.00
N GLY A 669 35.66 -6.38 26.81
CA GLY A 669 35.85 -5.26 25.88
C GLY A 669 37.30 -4.80 25.88
N MET A 670 37.77 -4.28 24.73
CA MET A 670 39.17 -3.84 24.50
C MET A 670 39.75 -3.03 25.67
N SER A 671 41.03 -3.29 26.01
CA SER A 671 41.72 -2.63 27.12
C SER A 671 41.70 -1.10 27.01
N ALA A 672 41.65 -0.44 28.17
CA ALA A 672 41.60 1.03 28.25
C ALA A 672 42.83 1.67 27.59
N ASP A 673 44.00 1.03 27.70
CA ASP A 673 45.27 1.54 27.17
C ASP A 673 45.34 1.45 25.64
N LEU A 674 44.81 0.38 25.03
CA LEU A 674 44.69 0.28 23.57
C LEU A 674 43.71 1.33 23.02
N LYS A 675 42.61 1.62 23.74
CA LYS A 675 41.69 2.70 23.38
C LYS A 675 42.35 4.07 23.49
N LYS A 676 43.17 4.29 24.52
CA LYS A 676 43.91 5.54 24.71
C LYS A 676 44.94 5.76 23.59
N ALA A 677 45.81 4.77 23.33
CA ALA A 677 46.78 4.85 22.23
C ALA A 677 46.13 5.09 20.86
N LYS A 678 44.96 4.47 20.60
CA LYS A 678 44.19 4.71 19.37
C LYS A 678 43.63 6.13 19.27
N ILE A 679 43.22 6.74 20.39
CA ILE A 679 42.76 8.14 20.44
C ILE A 679 43.95 9.09 20.24
N ASP A 680 45.08 8.83 20.90
CA ASP A 680 46.28 9.67 20.81
C ASP A 680 46.85 9.66 19.37
N LEU A 681 46.91 8.50 18.72
CA LEU A 681 47.23 8.36 17.29
C LEU A 681 46.27 9.14 16.38
N ALA A 682 44.96 9.10 16.65
CA ALA A 682 43.96 9.85 15.88
C ALA A 682 44.13 11.37 16.06
N ILE A 683 44.43 11.84 17.28
CA ILE A 683 44.67 13.27 17.56
C ILE A 683 45.95 13.75 16.86
N ALA A 684 47.04 12.99 16.96
CA ALA A 684 48.31 13.32 16.31
C ALA A 684 48.17 13.38 14.77
N SER A 685 47.55 12.37 14.15
CA SER A 685 47.34 12.34 12.70
C SER A 685 46.33 13.40 12.19
N THR A 686 45.39 13.84 13.03
CA THR A 686 44.52 14.98 12.70
C THR A 686 45.27 16.32 12.76
N LYS A 687 46.18 16.49 13.73
CA LYS A 687 47.07 17.66 13.79
C LYS A 687 48.03 17.70 12.60
N LEU A 688 48.59 16.56 12.21
CA LEU A 688 49.44 16.44 11.02
C LEU A 688 48.72 16.96 9.76
N LYS A 689 47.51 16.46 9.48
CA LYS A 689 46.71 16.92 8.33
C LYS A 689 46.37 18.41 8.38
N LYS A 690 46.24 18.99 9.57
CA LYS A 690 46.02 20.44 9.73
C LYS A 690 47.28 21.23 9.37
N LEU A 691 48.46 20.80 9.84
CA LEU A 691 49.73 21.43 9.49
C LEU A 691 50.07 21.24 8.00
N GLU A 692 49.82 20.07 7.42
CA GLU A 692 49.97 19.82 5.97
C GLU A 692 49.10 20.77 5.15
N LYS A 693 47.85 21.02 5.58
CA LYS A 693 46.97 22.00 4.94
C LYS A 693 47.40 23.46 5.15
N GLN A 694 48.09 23.78 6.24
CA GLN A 694 48.63 25.12 6.49
C GLN A 694 49.92 25.36 5.70
N LEU A 695 50.81 24.37 5.60
CA LEU A 695 52.01 24.45 4.76
C LEU A 695 51.65 24.52 3.27
N ALA A 696 50.61 23.81 2.82
CA ALA A 696 50.09 23.94 1.45
C ALA A 696 49.45 25.31 1.13
N ALA A 697 49.30 26.21 2.11
CA ALA A 697 48.84 27.58 1.92
C ALA A 697 49.97 28.62 1.98
N ASP A 698 51.13 28.25 2.54
CA ASP A 698 52.36 29.05 2.60
C ASP A 698 53.57 28.10 2.63
N GLU A 699 53.99 27.64 1.46
CA GLU A 699 55.05 26.63 1.31
C GLU A 699 56.42 27.14 1.78
N SER A 700 56.59 28.46 1.91
CA SER A 700 57.84 29.13 2.26
C SER A 700 58.15 29.18 3.76
N ASN A 701 57.18 28.80 4.60
CA ASN A 701 57.23 28.99 6.04
C ASN A 701 58.08 27.92 6.76
N SER A 702 59.34 28.24 7.09
CA SER A 702 60.29 27.33 7.75
C SER A 702 59.80 26.77 9.09
N ASP A 703 59.00 27.55 9.83
CA ASP A 703 58.49 27.15 11.14
C ASP A 703 57.36 26.12 10.99
N LEU A 704 56.48 26.27 9.99
CA LEU A 704 55.47 25.25 9.64
C LEU A 704 56.13 23.96 9.12
N GLN A 705 57.18 24.05 8.30
CA GLN A 705 57.94 22.87 7.86
C GLN A 705 58.57 22.12 9.06
N THR A 706 59.12 22.86 10.03
CA THR A 706 59.73 22.30 11.24
C THR A 706 58.69 21.65 12.15
N GLN A 707 57.56 22.32 12.41
CA GLN A 707 56.44 21.79 13.20
C GLN A 707 55.81 20.54 12.55
N LEU A 708 55.77 20.50 11.21
CA LEU A 708 55.25 19.35 10.46
C LEU A 708 56.21 18.15 10.56
N ALA A 709 57.52 18.36 10.49
CA ALA A 709 58.51 17.31 10.73
C ALA A 709 58.45 16.75 12.17
N GLU A 710 58.25 17.63 13.16
CA GLU A 710 58.10 17.23 14.56
C GLU A 710 56.77 16.47 14.81
N GLN A 711 55.66 16.91 14.21
CA GLN A 711 54.39 16.17 14.29
C GLN A 711 54.41 14.84 13.53
N LYS A 712 55.21 14.68 12.45
CA LYS A 712 55.41 13.36 11.82
C LYS A 712 56.05 12.37 12.79
N LYS A 713 57.09 12.77 13.54
CA LYS A 713 57.69 11.94 14.59
C LYS A 713 56.71 11.58 15.71
N LEU A 714 55.85 12.51 16.12
CA LEU A 714 54.80 12.24 17.13
C LEU A 714 53.76 11.22 16.64
N VAL A 715 53.36 11.29 15.36
CA VAL A 715 52.48 10.28 14.75
C VAL A 715 53.16 8.91 14.70
N GLU A 716 54.44 8.85 14.31
CA GLU A 716 55.21 7.60 14.30
C GLU A 716 55.35 6.99 15.70
N SER A 717 55.61 7.80 16.74
CA SER A 717 55.67 7.29 18.12
C SER A 717 54.32 6.78 18.62
N ALA A 718 53.23 7.51 18.35
CA ALA A 718 51.88 7.09 18.75
C ALA A 718 51.41 5.83 17.99
N GLN A 719 51.83 5.67 16.74
CA GLN A 719 51.60 4.46 15.94
C GLN A 719 52.38 3.27 16.53
N ALA A 720 53.66 3.45 16.86
CA ALA A 720 54.49 2.40 17.47
C ALA A 720 53.96 1.95 18.84
N ASP A 721 53.44 2.86 19.66
CA ASP A 721 52.83 2.51 20.95
C ASP A 721 51.47 1.82 20.78
N PHE A 722 50.66 2.23 19.79
CA PHE A 722 49.45 1.49 19.43
C PHE A 722 49.78 0.06 18.96
N ASP A 723 50.75 -0.11 18.07
CA ASP A 723 51.12 -1.41 17.52
C ASP A 723 51.76 -2.34 18.57
N LYS A 724 52.57 -1.82 19.50
CA LYS A 724 53.05 -2.57 20.68
C LYS A 724 51.91 -3.10 21.55
N LEU A 725 50.93 -2.24 21.86
CA LEU A 725 49.78 -2.63 22.69
C LEU A 725 48.82 -3.59 21.96
N ASN A 726 48.90 -3.63 20.62
CA ASN A 726 48.08 -4.50 19.77
C ASN A 726 48.72 -5.88 19.49
N THR A 727 49.96 -6.14 19.93
CA THR A 727 50.74 -7.34 19.53
C THR A 727 51.25 -8.24 20.68
N ALA A 728 50.83 -8.01 21.94
CA ALA A 728 51.24 -8.85 23.07
C ALA A 728 50.63 -10.29 22.99
N PRO A 729 51.40 -11.38 23.13
CA PRO A 729 50.89 -12.75 22.96
C PRO A 729 50.18 -13.31 24.20
N LYS A 730 49.31 -14.32 24.00
CA LYS A 730 48.82 -15.22 25.05
C LYS A 730 49.26 -16.65 24.76
N GLU A 731 49.96 -17.27 25.70
CA GLU A 731 50.35 -18.68 25.62
C GLU A 731 49.26 -19.63 26.15
N SER A 732 49.32 -20.83 25.58
CA SER A 732 48.37 -21.94 25.53
C SER A 732 47.98 -22.67 26.83
N SER A 733 46.74 -23.19 26.86
CA SER A 733 46.49 -24.59 27.28
C SER A 733 45.23 -25.20 26.62
N VAL A 734 45.46 -25.96 25.54
CA VAL A 734 44.67 -27.04 24.89
C VAL A 734 43.16 -27.20 25.21
N SER A 735 42.32 -26.91 24.20
CA SER A 735 41.45 -27.89 23.52
C SER A 735 40.85 -27.26 22.25
N GLN A 736 40.86 -27.97 21.12
CA GLN A 736 40.42 -27.43 19.82
C GLN A 736 38.91 -27.61 19.58
N PRO A 737 38.27 -26.63 18.93
CA PRO A 737 37.84 -26.87 17.55
C PRO A 737 38.18 -25.71 16.57
N ALA A 738 37.83 -25.93 15.30
CA ALA A 738 38.23 -25.17 14.11
C ALA A 738 38.14 -23.63 14.17
N VAL A 739 39.11 -22.98 13.51
CA VAL A 739 39.19 -21.51 13.36
C VAL A 739 38.15 -21.01 12.35
N GLN A 740 37.30 -20.07 12.76
CA GLN A 740 36.45 -19.29 11.86
C GLN A 740 37.22 -18.11 11.25
N VAL A 741 37.11 -17.91 9.93
CA VAL A 741 37.67 -16.74 9.25
C VAL A 741 36.78 -15.53 9.52
N ASN A 742 37.36 -14.46 10.05
CA ASN A 742 36.60 -13.27 10.47
C ASN A 742 36.23 -12.39 9.26
N SER A 743 34.98 -11.89 9.21
CA SER A 743 34.42 -11.31 7.97
C SER A 743 35.13 -10.05 7.48
N ASP A 744 35.81 -9.35 8.39
CA ASP A 744 36.36 -8.02 8.15
C ASP A 744 37.73 -8.06 7.45
N ASP A 745 38.50 -9.14 7.60
CA ASP A 745 39.78 -9.31 6.88
C ASP A 745 39.54 -9.62 5.39
N LEU A 746 38.50 -10.38 5.07
CA LEU A 746 38.06 -10.60 3.68
C LEU A 746 37.54 -9.30 3.05
N LYS A 747 36.79 -8.48 3.79
CA LYS A 747 36.37 -7.13 3.32
C LYS A 747 37.59 -6.24 3.06
N LYS A 748 38.57 -6.24 3.96
CA LYS A 748 39.81 -5.47 3.82
C LYS A 748 40.60 -5.88 2.56
N ALA A 749 40.79 -7.18 2.32
CA ALA A 749 41.45 -7.67 1.11
C ALA A 749 40.72 -7.25 -0.19
N LYS A 750 39.39 -7.25 -0.19
CA LYS A 750 38.58 -6.75 -1.34
C LYS A 750 38.72 -5.24 -1.55
N ILE A 751 38.76 -4.44 -0.47
CA ILE A 751 38.96 -2.99 -0.53
C ILE A 751 40.36 -2.64 -1.05
N ASP A 752 41.41 -3.34 -0.57
CA ASP A 752 42.79 -3.12 -1.01
C ASP A 752 42.95 -3.39 -2.52
N LEU A 753 42.36 -4.47 -3.03
CA LEU A 753 42.32 -4.80 -4.46
C LEU A 753 41.57 -3.73 -5.28
N ALA A 754 40.44 -3.23 -4.80
CA ALA A 754 39.65 -2.19 -5.46
C ALA A 754 40.41 -0.85 -5.53
N MET A 755 41.12 -0.47 -4.47
CA MET A 755 41.94 0.74 -4.46
C MET A 755 43.16 0.62 -5.38
N ALA A 756 43.86 -0.52 -5.37
CA ALA A 756 44.98 -0.77 -6.29
C ALA A 756 44.52 -0.70 -7.77
N SER A 757 43.42 -1.38 -8.09
CA SER A 757 42.84 -1.38 -9.46
C SER A 757 42.40 0.02 -9.92
N THR A 758 41.85 0.83 -9.00
CA THR A 758 41.45 2.22 -9.30
C THR A 758 42.67 3.11 -9.53
N LYS A 759 43.73 2.93 -8.75
CA LYS A 759 45.00 3.67 -8.92
C LYS A 759 45.69 3.30 -10.23
N LEU A 760 45.68 2.02 -10.61
CA LEU A 760 46.18 1.55 -11.91
C LEU A 760 45.45 2.23 -13.07
N LYS A 761 44.10 2.21 -13.06
CA LYS A 761 43.28 2.89 -14.08
C LYS A 761 43.60 4.38 -14.20
N LYS A 762 43.88 5.07 -13.09
CA LYS A 762 44.28 6.48 -13.10
C LYS A 762 45.64 6.69 -13.75
N LEU A 763 46.64 5.87 -13.42
CA LEU A 763 47.98 5.96 -14.00
C LEU A 763 47.98 5.60 -15.50
N ASN A 764 47.27 4.54 -15.91
CA ASN A 764 47.14 4.18 -17.33
C ASN A 764 46.48 5.31 -18.14
N LYS A 765 45.46 5.98 -17.60
CA LYS A 765 44.85 7.17 -18.23
C LYS A 765 45.80 8.36 -18.33
N GLN A 766 46.79 8.47 -17.44
CA GLN A 766 47.85 9.48 -17.54
C GLN A 766 48.91 9.04 -18.59
N LEU A 767 49.18 7.75 -18.76
CA LEU A 767 50.09 7.24 -19.79
C LEU A 767 49.52 7.38 -21.20
N GLU A 768 48.19 7.28 -21.35
CA GLU A 768 47.47 7.64 -22.58
C GLU A 768 47.65 9.12 -22.97
N GLN A 769 47.99 9.99 -22.02
CA GLN A 769 48.24 11.42 -22.23
C GLN A 769 49.73 11.74 -22.43
N GLU A 770 50.63 10.99 -21.77
CA GLU A 770 52.08 11.15 -21.85
C GLU A 770 52.80 9.81 -22.13
N PRO A 771 52.71 9.25 -23.35
CA PRO A 771 53.18 7.89 -23.66
C PRO A 771 54.71 7.68 -23.59
N GLU A 772 55.49 8.75 -23.56
CA GLU A 772 56.95 8.72 -23.42
C GLU A 772 57.44 8.91 -21.97
N ASN A 773 56.53 9.09 -21.00
CA ASN A 773 56.89 9.32 -19.60
C ASN A 773 57.31 8.01 -18.89
N GLU A 774 58.62 7.73 -18.87
CA GLU A 774 59.21 6.52 -18.27
C GLU A 774 58.95 6.41 -16.76
N ASP A 775 58.93 7.53 -16.01
CA ASP A 775 58.59 7.51 -14.59
C ASP A 775 57.14 7.04 -14.36
N LEU A 776 56.24 7.39 -15.28
CA LEU A 776 54.85 6.97 -15.24
C LEU A 776 54.69 5.47 -15.58
N LYS A 777 55.48 4.95 -16.54
CA LYS A 777 55.55 3.50 -16.84
C LYS A 777 56.08 2.71 -15.64
N ALA A 778 57.12 3.22 -14.96
CA ALA A 778 57.65 2.63 -13.74
C ALA A 778 56.60 2.60 -12.61
N GLN A 779 55.84 3.68 -12.44
CA GLN A 779 54.73 3.74 -11.47
C GLN A 779 53.59 2.76 -11.80
N ILE A 780 53.28 2.56 -13.09
CA ILE A 780 52.29 1.57 -13.54
C ILE A 780 52.78 0.16 -13.17
N SER A 781 53.98 -0.23 -13.57
CA SER A 781 54.55 -1.55 -13.23
C SER A 781 54.58 -1.82 -11.72
N GLN A 782 54.91 -0.81 -10.92
CA GLN A 782 54.86 -0.90 -9.45
C GLN A 782 53.42 -1.10 -8.92
N GLN A 783 52.41 -0.50 -9.54
CA GLN A 783 51.00 -0.69 -9.17
C GLN A 783 50.40 -1.99 -9.72
N GLU A 784 50.85 -2.51 -10.85
CA GLU A 784 50.49 -3.87 -11.31
C GLU A 784 50.98 -4.92 -10.31
N ALA A 785 52.21 -4.78 -9.81
CA ALA A 785 52.73 -5.61 -8.73
C ALA A 785 51.94 -5.46 -7.42
N ALA A 786 51.46 -4.26 -7.09
CA ALA A 786 50.62 -4.03 -5.92
C ALA A 786 49.23 -4.67 -6.07
N GLN A 787 48.60 -4.55 -7.24
CA GLN A 787 47.32 -5.19 -7.56
C GLN A 787 47.44 -6.72 -7.54
N SER A 788 48.51 -7.28 -8.13
CA SER A 788 48.81 -8.71 -8.09
C SER A 788 48.99 -9.24 -6.67
N ASN A 789 49.71 -8.51 -5.81
CA ASN A 789 49.86 -8.86 -4.40
C ASN A 789 48.54 -8.77 -3.59
N ALA A 790 47.67 -7.80 -3.91
CA ALA A 790 46.34 -7.70 -3.31
C ALA A 790 45.43 -8.87 -3.76
N GLN A 791 45.48 -9.23 -5.05
CA GLN A 791 44.78 -10.38 -5.61
C GLN A 791 45.25 -11.69 -4.95
N ALA A 792 46.57 -11.92 -4.86
CA ALA A 792 47.14 -13.10 -4.21
C ALA A 792 46.79 -13.20 -2.71
N ARG A 793 46.54 -12.08 -2.02
CA ARG A 793 45.98 -12.08 -0.65
C ARG A 793 44.52 -12.51 -0.64
N LEU A 794 43.70 -12.00 -1.55
CA LEU A 794 42.29 -12.41 -1.70
C LEU A 794 42.17 -13.90 -2.06
N ASP A 795 43.01 -14.39 -2.97
CA ASP A 795 43.03 -15.79 -3.40
C ASP A 795 43.49 -16.74 -2.28
N LYS A 796 44.37 -16.30 -1.37
CA LYS A 796 44.70 -17.04 -0.15
C LYS A 796 43.48 -17.22 0.77
N PHE A 797 42.61 -16.22 0.91
CA PHE A 797 41.36 -16.36 1.66
C PHE A 797 40.35 -17.28 0.94
N ASN A 798 40.27 -17.20 -0.39
CA ASN A 798 39.38 -18.05 -1.18
C ASN A 798 39.81 -19.54 -1.16
N ASN A 799 41.12 -19.82 -1.20
CA ASN A 799 41.65 -21.20 -1.17
C ASN A 799 41.59 -21.87 0.21
N THR A 800 41.31 -21.14 1.29
CA THR A 800 41.08 -21.77 2.61
C THR A 800 39.75 -22.56 2.73
N ASN A 801 38.91 -22.58 1.68
CA ASN A 801 37.70 -23.41 1.61
C ASN A 801 37.85 -24.68 0.73
N ALA A 802 39.06 -25.07 0.35
CA ALA A 802 39.32 -26.28 -0.44
C ALA A 802 40.03 -27.37 0.38
N VAL A 803 39.30 -28.43 0.75
CA VAL A 803 39.89 -29.68 1.25
C VAL A 803 40.28 -30.56 0.06
N ALA A 804 41.49 -31.12 0.11
CA ALA A 804 42.00 -32.11 -0.84
C ALA A 804 42.75 -33.23 -0.06
N PRO A 805 43.18 -34.32 -0.71
CA PRO A 805 42.32 -35.33 -1.32
C PRO A 805 42.62 -36.74 -0.76
N VAL A 806 41.74 -37.72 -0.99
CA VAL A 806 42.05 -39.15 -0.78
C VAL A 806 41.87 -39.92 -2.09
N LYS A 807 42.86 -40.75 -2.43
CA LYS A 807 42.86 -41.61 -3.63
C LYS A 807 42.46 -43.04 -3.27
N GLU A 808 41.68 -43.65 -4.17
CA GLU A 808 41.73 -45.04 -4.68
C GLU A 808 40.31 -45.57 -4.89
N ALA A 809 39.95 -46.35 -5.92
CA ALA A 809 40.46 -46.62 -7.26
C ALA A 809 39.47 -47.65 -7.85
N LYS A 810 38.72 -47.30 -8.90
CA LYS A 810 38.12 -48.23 -9.87
C LYS A 810 37.59 -47.43 -11.07
N ALA A 811 37.56 -48.05 -12.25
CA ALA A 811 37.56 -47.36 -13.53
C ALA A 811 36.19 -47.34 -14.26
N ALA A 812 36.12 -46.41 -15.23
CA ALA A 812 35.10 -46.19 -16.27
C ALA A 812 33.76 -45.53 -15.85
N PRO A 813 33.06 -44.81 -16.76
CA PRO A 813 33.47 -44.25 -18.07
C PRO A 813 33.41 -42.70 -18.12
N ILE A 814 34.00 -42.09 -19.17
CA ILE A 814 34.04 -40.63 -19.38
C ILE A 814 32.69 -40.13 -19.96
N PRO A 815 32.11 -39.00 -19.49
CA PRO A 815 30.85 -38.49 -20.03
C PRO A 815 31.02 -37.71 -21.34
N ALA A 816 30.10 -37.91 -22.28
CA ALA A 816 30.11 -37.36 -23.64
C ALA A 816 30.02 -35.80 -23.78
N SER A 817 30.12 -35.03 -22.68
CA SER A 817 29.92 -33.58 -22.71
C SER A 817 31.11 -32.80 -23.32
N ASP A 818 32.33 -33.34 -23.21
CA ASP A 818 33.54 -32.59 -23.62
C ASP A 818 33.89 -32.76 -25.10
N GLU A 819 33.48 -33.84 -25.74
CA GLU A 819 33.64 -34.01 -27.20
C GLU A 819 32.65 -33.12 -27.96
N VAL A 820 31.41 -33.02 -27.51
CA VAL A 820 30.42 -32.05 -28.04
C VAL A 820 30.91 -30.61 -27.90
N LYS A 821 31.53 -30.24 -26.76
CA LYS A 821 32.15 -28.92 -26.60
C LYS A 821 33.30 -28.69 -27.59
N LYS A 822 34.21 -29.65 -27.74
CA LYS A 822 35.33 -29.56 -28.70
C LYS A 822 34.83 -29.40 -30.15
N ALA A 823 33.84 -30.18 -30.56
CA ALA A 823 33.24 -30.10 -31.89
C ALA A 823 32.54 -28.74 -32.14
N LYS A 824 31.80 -28.20 -31.15
CA LYS A 824 31.21 -26.85 -31.24
C LYS A 824 32.27 -25.75 -31.36
N ILE A 825 33.38 -25.84 -30.61
CA ILE A 825 34.48 -24.88 -30.69
C ILE A 825 35.17 -24.95 -32.07
N ALA A 826 35.39 -26.15 -32.61
CA ALA A 826 35.96 -26.34 -33.95
C ALA A 826 35.09 -25.71 -35.05
N LEU A 827 33.76 -25.94 -35.01
CA LEU A 827 32.81 -25.34 -35.96
C LEU A 827 32.77 -23.80 -35.85
N ALA A 828 32.82 -23.24 -34.63
CA ALA A 828 32.90 -21.80 -34.41
C ALA A 828 34.20 -21.19 -34.97
N MET A 829 35.34 -21.89 -34.84
CA MET A 829 36.61 -21.44 -35.42
C MET A 829 36.62 -21.52 -36.94
N ALA A 830 36.13 -22.61 -37.54
CA ALA A 830 36.07 -22.79 -38.99
C ALA A 830 35.18 -21.73 -39.66
N SER A 831 33.95 -21.56 -39.16
CA SER A 831 33.01 -20.54 -39.66
C SER A 831 33.52 -19.10 -39.49
N THR A 832 34.30 -18.81 -38.45
CA THR A 832 34.95 -17.50 -38.27
C THR A 832 36.08 -17.26 -39.27
N LYS A 833 36.90 -18.27 -39.57
CA LYS A 833 37.91 -18.19 -40.65
C LYS A 833 37.24 -17.97 -42.00
N LEU A 834 36.19 -18.74 -42.30
CA LEU A 834 35.42 -18.63 -43.53
C LEU A 834 34.87 -17.21 -43.74
N LYS A 835 34.15 -16.65 -42.75
CA LYS A 835 33.65 -15.26 -42.83
C LYS A 835 34.76 -14.24 -43.07
N LYS A 836 35.95 -14.44 -42.49
CA LYS A 836 37.12 -13.56 -42.68
C LYS A 836 37.71 -13.70 -44.09
N ALA A 837 37.72 -14.89 -44.68
CA ALA A 837 38.16 -15.13 -46.06
C ALA A 837 37.14 -14.60 -47.08
N GLN A 838 35.84 -14.86 -46.88
CA GLN A 838 34.75 -14.31 -47.70
C GLN A 838 34.74 -12.78 -47.69
N LYS A 839 35.01 -12.14 -46.55
CA LYS A 839 35.15 -10.67 -46.48
C LYS A 839 36.34 -10.18 -47.32
N LYS A 840 37.50 -10.84 -47.25
CA LYS A 840 38.65 -10.49 -48.10
C LYS A 840 38.39 -10.69 -49.59
N LEU A 841 37.66 -11.75 -49.95
CA LEU A 841 37.26 -12.02 -51.33
C LEU A 841 36.23 -10.97 -51.83
N ALA A 842 35.42 -10.39 -50.95
CA ALA A 842 34.55 -9.26 -51.30
C ALA A 842 35.33 -7.93 -51.46
N GLU A 843 36.53 -7.82 -50.87
CA GLU A 843 37.43 -6.67 -51.02
C GLU A 843 38.34 -6.79 -52.27
N ASP A 844 38.60 -8.01 -52.75
CA ASP A 844 39.42 -8.31 -53.96
C ASP A 844 38.79 -9.49 -54.74
N SER A 845 37.78 -9.18 -55.56
CA SER A 845 36.87 -10.16 -56.18
C SER A 845 37.47 -11.03 -57.27
N ASP A 846 38.65 -10.67 -57.81
CA ASP A 846 39.31 -11.39 -58.90
C ASP A 846 40.47 -12.27 -58.41
N ASN A 847 40.79 -12.21 -57.12
CA ASN A 847 41.86 -12.96 -56.49
C ASN A 847 41.54 -14.47 -56.42
N GLN A 848 42.04 -15.20 -57.41
CA GLN A 848 41.80 -16.64 -57.56
C GLN A 848 42.30 -17.44 -56.34
N THR A 849 43.38 -17.02 -55.70
CA THR A 849 43.92 -17.65 -54.48
C THR A 849 42.99 -17.45 -53.28
N LEU A 850 42.29 -16.30 -53.18
CA LEU A 850 41.26 -16.10 -52.15
C LEU A 850 39.98 -16.90 -52.45
N LYS A 851 39.63 -17.13 -53.73
CA LYS A 851 38.50 -18.01 -54.11
C LYS A 851 38.75 -19.45 -53.65
N GLU A 852 39.92 -20.00 -53.98
CA GLU A 852 40.35 -21.34 -53.56
C GLU A 852 40.43 -21.47 -52.02
N GLN A 853 40.88 -20.42 -51.31
CA GLN A 853 40.86 -20.40 -49.84
C GLN A 853 39.45 -20.37 -49.25
N VAL A 854 38.51 -19.62 -49.84
CA VAL A 854 37.10 -19.62 -49.41
C VAL A 854 36.49 -20.99 -49.61
N GLU A 855 36.63 -21.60 -50.79
CA GLU A 855 36.09 -22.92 -51.09
C GLU A 855 36.65 -24.01 -50.14
N THR A 856 37.95 -23.96 -49.85
CA THR A 856 38.58 -24.86 -48.87
C THR A 856 38.00 -24.68 -47.46
N LEU A 857 37.81 -23.42 -47.02
CA LEU A 857 37.23 -23.11 -45.70
C LEU A 857 35.73 -23.44 -45.60
N GLU A 858 35.00 -23.42 -46.72
CA GLU A 858 33.62 -23.92 -46.78
C GLU A 858 33.56 -25.45 -46.60
N GLN A 859 34.50 -26.18 -47.20
CA GLN A 859 34.63 -27.63 -46.99
C GLN A 859 35.04 -27.96 -45.54
N GLU A 860 36.01 -27.25 -44.95
CA GLU A 860 36.37 -27.41 -43.53
C GLU A 860 35.17 -27.15 -42.59
N THR A 861 34.39 -26.09 -42.87
CA THR A 861 33.22 -25.73 -42.05
C THR A 861 32.12 -26.80 -42.15
N LYS A 862 31.84 -27.30 -43.36
CA LYS A 862 30.90 -28.42 -43.58
C LYS A 862 31.35 -29.69 -42.86
N GLN A 863 32.65 -30.03 -42.92
CA GLN A 863 33.18 -31.23 -42.27
C GLN A 863 33.10 -31.13 -40.73
N ALA A 864 33.40 -29.96 -40.16
CA ALA A 864 33.23 -29.71 -38.73
C ALA A 864 31.75 -29.79 -38.29
N GLN A 865 30.81 -29.36 -39.14
CA GLN A 865 29.38 -29.47 -38.89
C GLN A 865 28.91 -30.93 -38.91
N ILE A 866 29.28 -31.71 -39.93
CA ILE A 866 28.98 -33.16 -40.03
C ILE A 866 29.54 -33.91 -38.82
N THR A 867 30.74 -33.55 -38.35
CA THR A 867 31.34 -34.17 -37.16
C THR A 867 30.57 -33.84 -35.88
N LEU A 868 30.09 -32.60 -35.73
CA LEU A 868 29.21 -32.24 -34.60
C LEU A 868 27.90 -33.04 -34.64
N GLU A 869 27.25 -33.11 -35.81
CA GLU A 869 25.99 -33.83 -36.01
C GLU A 869 26.13 -35.34 -35.72
N ALA A 870 27.22 -35.96 -36.17
CA ALA A 870 27.54 -37.37 -35.90
C ALA A 870 27.76 -37.66 -34.40
N ILE A 871 28.43 -36.76 -33.67
CA ILE A 871 28.64 -36.89 -32.22
C ILE A 871 27.32 -36.70 -31.47
N THR A 872 26.43 -35.82 -31.92
CA THR A 872 25.13 -35.60 -31.26
C THR A 872 24.08 -36.69 -31.51
N ASN A 873 24.21 -37.48 -32.59
CA ASN A 873 23.19 -38.45 -33.02
C ASN A 873 23.50 -39.93 -32.70
N SER A 874 24.48 -40.22 -31.84
CA SER A 874 24.74 -41.61 -31.40
C SER A 874 23.70 -42.09 -30.37
N PRO A 875 22.99 -43.21 -30.60
CA PRO A 875 21.93 -43.68 -29.70
C PRO A 875 22.50 -44.36 -28.44
N LYS A 876 21.85 -44.13 -27.28
CA LYS A 876 22.08 -44.92 -26.06
C LYS A 876 21.37 -46.27 -26.18
N ALA A 877 22.09 -47.35 -25.89
CA ALA A 877 21.50 -48.68 -25.74
C ALA A 877 20.96 -48.87 -24.31
N GLU A 878 19.69 -49.25 -24.20
CA GLU A 878 19.17 -49.95 -23.02
C GLU A 878 19.54 -51.43 -23.08
N ILE A 879 19.71 -52.08 -21.92
CA ILE A 879 19.85 -53.53 -21.82
C ILE A 879 18.51 -54.12 -21.37
N THR A 880 18.09 -55.14 -22.09
CA THR A 880 16.77 -55.78 -22.09
C THR A 880 16.48 -56.69 -20.89
N SER A 881 15.20 -56.89 -20.61
CA SER A 881 14.68 -58.17 -20.12
C SER A 881 13.69 -58.75 -21.15
N GLU A 882 13.94 -59.97 -21.59
CA GLU A 882 13.22 -60.63 -22.69
C GLU A 882 11.82 -61.12 -22.28
N GLN A 883 10.89 -61.24 -23.25
CA GLN A 883 10.25 -62.53 -23.57
C GLN A 883 9.29 -62.46 -24.77
N LYS A 884 9.51 -63.39 -25.73
CA LYS A 884 8.62 -63.86 -26.82
C LYS A 884 8.09 -62.84 -27.84
N ALA A 885 7.87 -63.17 -29.10
CA ALA A 885 8.27 -64.22 -30.06
C ALA A 885 7.32 -64.03 -31.26
N GLU A 886 7.76 -64.37 -32.47
CA GLU A 886 6.96 -64.26 -33.70
C GLU A 886 5.76 -65.21 -33.70
N GLU A 887 4.65 -64.84 -34.35
CA GLU A 887 4.00 -65.77 -35.30
C GLU A 887 3.08 -65.07 -36.33
N THR A 888 3.34 -65.44 -37.60
CA THR A 888 2.41 -65.63 -38.75
C THR A 888 1.34 -64.60 -39.15
N ALA A 889 1.35 -64.34 -40.47
CA ALA A 889 0.23 -63.83 -41.23
C ALA A 889 -0.87 -64.88 -41.47
N GLU A 890 -1.95 -64.43 -42.12
CA GLU A 890 -3.07 -65.19 -42.68
C GLU A 890 -4.13 -65.76 -41.72
N THR A 891 -5.31 -65.15 -41.77
CA THR A 891 -6.51 -65.96 -42.09
C THR A 891 -7.54 -65.20 -42.93
N LYS A 892 -7.80 -65.75 -44.12
CA LYS A 892 -9.02 -65.66 -44.95
C LYS A 892 -9.53 -64.29 -45.48
N LYS A 893 -9.23 -64.09 -46.77
CA LYS A 893 -10.18 -63.58 -47.78
C LYS A 893 -11.50 -64.38 -47.79
N LEU A 894 -12.62 -63.69 -48.05
CA LEU A 894 -13.72 -63.95 -49.02
C LEU A 894 -14.93 -63.09 -48.59
N ALA A 895 -15.64 -62.34 -49.43
CA ALA A 895 -15.73 -62.42 -50.90
C ALA A 895 -15.91 -61.05 -51.60
N SER A 896 -15.43 -61.01 -52.84
CA SER A 896 -15.95 -60.32 -54.05
C SER A 896 -16.31 -58.82 -54.06
N GLN A 897 -15.59 -58.08 -54.93
CA GLN A 897 -16.08 -57.32 -56.12
C GLN A 897 -17.16 -56.22 -55.92
N GLU A 898 -17.15 -55.06 -56.59
CA GLU A 898 -16.28 -54.49 -57.65
C GLU A 898 -16.54 -52.96 -57.77
N VAL A 899 -15.87 -52.28 -58.72
CA VAL A 899 -16.20 -50.94 -59.28
C VAL A 899 -15.71 -49.65 -58.57
N LYS A 900 -14.53 -49.19 -59.03
CA LYS A 900 -14.17 -47.84 -59.56
C LYS A 900 -14.51 -46.52 -58.83
N ALA A 901 -13.44 -45.71 -58.78
CA ALA A 901 -13.35 -44.26 -59.06
C ALA A 901 -13.85 -43.24 -58.02
N ALA A 902 -13.12 -42.12 -57.97
CA ALA A 902 -13.28 -41.02 -57.00
C ALA A 902 -14.38 -40.03 -57.43
N PRO A 903 -14.54 -38.91 -56.68
CA PRO A 903 -13.80 -37.75 -57.19
C PRO A 903 -13.03 -36.96 -56.10
N ALA A 904 -11.73 -36.77 -56.35
CA ALA A 904 -10.93 -35.72 -55.72
C ALA A 904 -11.26 -34.31 -56.26
N ALA A 905 -12.27 -34.19 -57.15
CA ALA A 905 -12.56 -32.98 -57.92
C ALA A 905 -13.18 -31.83 -57.11
N SER A 906 -13.83 -32.07 -55.96
CA SER A 906 -14.47 -31.01 -55.19
C SER A 906 -13.46 -30.00 -54.64
N LYS A 907 -12.32 -30.47 -54.10
CA LYS A 907 -11.28 -29.58 -53.56
C LYS A 907 -10.63 -28.70 -54.63
N GLU A 908 -10.47 -29.22 -55.85
CA GLU A 908 -9.89 -28.46 -56.96
C GLU A 908 -10.89 -27.49 -57.59
N ALA A 909 -12.16 -27.87 -57.71
CA ALA A 909 -13.25 -26.97 -58.12
C ALA A 909 -13.45 -25.81 -57.11
N ILE A 910 -13.49 -26.09 -55.81
CA ILE A 910 -13.58 -25.06 -54.76
C ILE A 910 -12.35 -24.15 -54.77
N LYS A 911 -11.14 -24.71 -54.98
CA LYS A 911 -9.91 -23.91 -55.09
C LYS A 911 -9.94 -23.00 -56.31
N LYS A 912 -10.44 -23.47 -57.46
CA LYS A 912 -10.61 -22.66 -58.67
C LYS A 912 -11.64 -21.54 -58.47
N ALA A 913 -12.82 -21.85 -57.94
CA ALA A 913 -13.86 -20.85 -57.67
C ALA A 913 -13.37 -19.75 -56.70
N LYS A 914 -12.59 -20.10 -55.67
CA LYS A 914 -11.94 -19.12 -54.78
C LYS A 914 -10.92 -18.23 -55.50
N ILE A 915 -10.14 -18.76 -56.44
CA ILE A 915 -9.20 -17.98 -57.25
C ILE A 915 -9.97 -17.03 -58.19
N ASP A 916 -11.01 -17.52 -58.86
CA ASP A 916 -11.81 -16.73 -59.80
C ASP A 916 -12.53 -15.56 -59.09
N LEU A 917 -13.08 -15.79 -57.89
CA LEU A 917 -13.65 -14.76 -57.01
C LEU A 917 -12.62 -13.68 -56.61
N VAL A 918 -11.42 -14.08 -56.17
CA VAL A 918 -10.35 -13.15 -55.81
C VAL A 918 -9.89 -12.31 -57.01
N MET A 919 -9.82 -12.94 -58.19
CA MET A 919 -9.47 -12.25 -59.44
C MET A 919 -10.56 -11.27 -59.90
N ALA A 920 -11.84 -11.62 -59.73
CA ALA A 920 -12.96 -10.70 -59.97
C ALA A 920 -12.91 -9.51 -59.00
N SER A 921 -12.75 -9.76 -57.70
CA SER A 921 -12.69 -8.73 -56.65
C SER A 921 -11.52 -7.76 -56.86
N THR A 922 -10.35 -8.27 -57.26
CA THR A 922 -9.16 -7.47 -57.54
C THR A 922 -9.34 -6.58 -58.77
N LYS A 923 -10.00 -7.08 -59.82
CA LYS A 923 -10.34 -6.27 -61.01
C LYS A 923 -11.36 -5.20 -60.67
N LEU A 924 -12.42 -5.55 -59.94
CA LEU A 924 -13.46 -4.62 -59.50
C LEU A 924 -12.87 -3.45 -58.70
N LYS A 925 -12.08 -3.74 -57.66
CA LYS A 925 -11.39 -2.70 -56.85
C LYS A 925 -10.48 -1.80 -57.69
N LYS A 926 -9.82 -2.34 -58.72
CA LYS A 926 -8.93 -1.56 -59.61
C LYS A 926 -9.72 -0.61 -60.53
N VAL A 927 -10.91 -0.99 -60.99
CA VAL A 927 -11.78 -0.12 -61.80
C VAL A 927 -12.54 0.88 -60.92
N GLN A 928 -13.07 0.45 -59.77
CA GLN A 928 -13.68 1.35 -58.77
C GLN A 928 -12.69 2.44 -58.32
N LYS A 929 -11.40 2.11 -58.10
CA LYS A 929 -10.38 3.13 -57.79
C LYS A 929 -10.21 4.17 -58.92
N LYS A 930 -10.24 3.75 -60.19
CA LYS A 930 -10.20 4.68 -61.33
C LYS A 930 -11.49 5.51 -61.46
N LEU A 931 -12.64 4.95 -61.13
CA LEU A 931 -13.91 5.68 -61.12
C LEU A 931 -13.94 6.75 -60.01
N VAL A 932 -13.21 6.58 -58.91
CA VAL A 932 -12.99 7.64 -57.90
C VAL A 932 -12.08 8.76 -58.44
N GLU A 933 -11.18 8.46 -59.38
CA GLU A 933 -10.30 9.44 -60.05
C GLU A 933 -11.03 10.17 -61.21
N GLU A 934 -11.99 9.51 -61.89
CA GLU A 934 -12.79 10.05 -63.00
C GLU A 934 -14.30 9.72 -62.83
N PRO A 935 -15.06 10.44 -61.97
CA PRO A 935 -16.42 10.03 -61.56
C PRO A 935 -17.49 10.07 -62.66
N ASP A 936 -17.34 10.93 -63.67
CA ASP A 936 -18.28 11.07 -64.78
C ASP A 936 -17.97 10.15 -65.98
N ASN A 937 -16.95 9.28 -65.86
CA ASN A 937 -16.54 8.40 -66.95
C ASN A 937 -17.50 7.20 -67.09
N GLN A 938 -18.51 7.35 -67.95
CA GLN A 938 -19.56 6.36 -68.22
C GLN A 938 -19.00 4.97 -68.57
N GLU A 939 -17.85 4.89 -69.27
CA GLU A 939 -17.23 3.61 -69.62
C GLU A 939 -16.66 2.89 -68.39
N LEU A 940 -16.14 3.62 -67.40
CA LEU A 940 -15.74 3.06 -66.10
C LEU A 940 -16.95 2.65 -65.26
N ILE A 941 -18.03 3.43 -65.28
CA ILE A 941 -19.29 3.09 -64.57
C ILE A 941 -19.87 1.76 -65.07
N ASP A 942 -19.93 1.58 -66.39
CA ASP A 942 -20.48 0.35 -66.97
C ASP A 942 -19.50 -0.84 -66.85
N GLN A 943 -18.18 -0.60 -66.81
CA GLN A 943 -17.20 -1.61 -66.42
C GLN A 943 -17.34 -2.04 -64.95
N VAL A 944 -17.65 -1.13 -64.02
CA VAL A 944 -17.91 -1.47 -62.61
C VAL A 944 -19.13 -2.39 -62.50
N LYS A 945 -20.27 -2.02 -63.09
CA LYS A 945 -21.48 -2.87 -63.10
C LYS A 945 -21.23 -4.27 -63.69
N LEU A 946 -20.48 -4.35 -64.78
CA LEU A 946 -20.12 -5.62 -65.41
C LEU A 946 -19.18 -6.49 -64.53
N LEU A 947 -18.30 -5.85 -63.76
CA LEU A 947 -17.39 -6.55 -62.83
C LEU A 947 -18.08 -6.93 -61.52
N GLU A 948 -19.07 -6.17 -61.06
CA GLU A 948 -19.96 -6.51 -59.94
C GLU A 948 -20.78 -7.75 -60.26
N ALA A 949 -21.45 -7.79 -61.42
CA ALA A 949 -22.19 -8.97 -61.87
C ALA A 949 -21.30 -10.23 -61.98
N LYS A 950 -20.04 -10.09 -62.44
CA LYS A 950 -19.07 -11.21 -62.51
C LYS A 950 -18.53 -11.62 -61.14
N HIS A 951 -18.44 -10.69 -60.19
CA HIS A 951 -18.09 -11.01 -58.80
C HIS A 951 -19.22 -11.78 -58.13
N GLU A 952 -20.46 -11.37 -58.34
CA GLU A 952 -21.67 -12.06 -57.86
C GLU A 952 -21.81 -13.46 -58.48
N GLU A 953 -21.58 -13.61 -59.80
CA GLU A 953 -21.56 -14.92 -60.48
C GLU A 953 -20.48 -15.86 -59.92
N ALA A 954 -19.27 -15.34 -59.66
CA ALA A 954 -18.18 -16.11 -59.05
C ALA A 954 -18.47 -16.48 -57.57
N GLN A 955 -19.12 -15.59 -56.83
CA GLN A 955 -19.55 -15.82 -55.44
C GLN A 955 -20.64 -16.91 -55.39
N ASN A 956 -21.69 -16.76 -56.17
CA ASN A 956 -22.77 -17.76 -56.28
C ASN A 956 -22.25 -19.14 -56.73
N SER A 957 -21.25 -19.17 -57.63
CA SER A 957 -20.57 -20.41 -58.04
C SER A 957 -19.77 -21.06 -56.92
N LEU A 958 -19.16 -20.27 -56.03
CA LEU A 958 -18.45 -20.78 -54.85
C LEU A 958 -19.44 -21.29 -53.80
N ASP A 959 -20.55 -20.60 -53.57
CA ASP A 959 -21.54 -20.96 -52.57
C ASP A 959 -22.35 -22.20 -52.97
N ALA A 960 -22.66 -22.35 -54.26
CA ALA A 960 -23.25 -23.58 -54.80
C ALA A 960 -22.33 -24.83 -54.63
N LEU A 961 -21.01 -24.64 -54.56
CA LEU A 961 -20.04 -25.71 -54.28
C LEU A 961 -19.87 -26.01 -52.77
N ASN A 962 -20.41 -25.16 -51.89
CA ASN A 962 -20.28 -25.29 -50.42
C ASN A 962 -21.58 -25.74 -49.73
N ALA A 963 -22.70 -25.85 -50.44
CA ALA A 963 -24.00 -26.22 -49.85
C ALA A 963 -24.07 -27.72 -49.48
N PRO A 964 -24.52 -28.08 -48.26
CA PRO A 964 -24.75 -29.48 -47.87
C PRO A 964 -26.14 -29.98 -48.30
N ASP A 965 -26.23 -31.24 -48.71
CA ASP A 965 -27.47 -31.91 -49.10
C ASP A 965 -28.51 -31.94 -47.96
N THR A 966 -29.58 -31.15 -48.09
CA THR A 966 -30.86 -31.37 -47.39
C THR A 966 -32.04 -31.06 -48.32
N LYS A 967 -33.07 -31.91 -48.25
CA LYS A 967 -34.33 -31.83 -49.00
C LYS A 967 -35.52 -31.87 -48.01
N PRO A 968 -36.73 -31.41 -48.38
CA PRO A 968 -37.20 -30.11 -47.85
C PRO A 968 -38.67 -30.15 -47.37
N GLN A 969 -39.32 -28.97 -47.36
CA GLN A 969 -40.74 -28.66 -47.11
C GLN A 969 -41.07 -28.38 -45.63
N ALA A 970 -41.96 -27.47 -45.22
CA ALA A 970 -42.85 -26.43 -45.79
C ALA A 970 -43.72 -25.98 -44.58
N GLU A 971 -44.49 -24.88 -44.49
CA GLU A 971 -44.92 -23.80 -45.39
C GLU A 971 -45.49 -22.65 -44.50
N LYS A 972 -45.49 -21.38 -44.98
CA LYS A 972 -46.49 -20.29 -44.71
C LYS A 972 -46.69 -19.78 -43.27
N GLU A 973 -47.17 -18.57 -42.98
CA GLU A 973 -47.25 -17.22 -43.58
C GLU A 973 -48.08 -16.40 -42.56
N GLU A 974 -47.67 -15.15 -42.24
CA GLU A 974 -48.55 -13.97 -41.99
C GLU A 974 -49.65 -13.98 -40.87
N VAL A 975 -50.11 -12.88 -40.23
CA VAL A 975 -50.05 -11.41 -40.39
C VAL A 975 -49.98 -10.70 -38.99
N LYS A 976 -49.59 -9.41 -38.94
CA LYS A 976 -49.71 -8.43 -37.81
C LYS A 976 -51.17 -7.87 -37.65
N PRO A 977 -51.48 -6.81 -36.84
CA PRO A 977 -50.99 -6.30 -35.53
C PRO A 977 -52.13 -6.00 -34.50
N SER A 978 -51.78 -5.43 -33.32
CA SER A 978 -52.28 -4.12 -32.80
C SER A 978 -52.85 -3.99 -31.36
N THR A 979 -52.54 -2.83 -30.75
CA THR A 979 -53.27 -2.02 -29.74
C THR A 979 -53.50 -2.48 -28.28
N ASN A 980 -53.15 -1.55 -27.37
CA ASN A 980 -53.54 -1.38 -25.96
C ASN A 980 -55.01 -0.87 -25.86
N PRO A 981 -55.81 -1.07 -24.77
CA PRO A 981 -55.89 -0.04 -23.71
C PRO A 981 -56.42 -0.42 -22.27
N GLU A 982 -56.07 0.44 -21.30
CA GLU A 982 -56.82 1.04 -20.14
C GLU A 982 -57.84 0.34 -19.19
N ILE A 983 -57.53 0.45 -17.87
CA ILE A 983 -58.30 0.98 -16.69
C ILE A 983 -59.74 0.51 -16.35
N LYS A 984 -59.97 0.17 -15.04
CA LYS A 984 -61.14 0.44 -14.11
C LYS A 984 -61.53 -0.82 -13.28
N SER A 985 -62.17 -0.80 -12.09
CA SER A 985 -62.39 0.18 -10.99
C SER A 985 -63.24 -0.47 -9.86
N ALA A 986 -63.47 0.22 -8.71
CA ALA A 986 -64.48 -0.06 -7.66
C ALA A 986 -64.24 -1.27 -6.71
N LYS A 987 -64.80 -1.38 -5.49
CA LYS A 987 -65.29 -0.51 -4.37
C LYS A 987 -66.14 -1.44 -3.47
N ALA A 988 -66.01 -1.39 -2.14
CA ALA A 988 -67.02 -1.93 -1.19
C ALA A 988 -66.84 -1.34 0.22
N ASP A 989 -67.95 -1.05 0.91
CA ASP A 989 -68.03 -0.34 2.19
C ASP A 989 -68.36 -1.28 3.38
N ILE A 990 -67.88 -0.97 4.60
CA ILE A 990 -68.42 -1.49 5.88
C ILE A 990 -68.38 -0.39 6.98
N GLU A 991 -69.43 -0.34 7.80
CA GLU A 991 -69.75 0.66 8.83
C GLU A 991 -68.91 0.63 10.13
N PRO A 992 -68.96 1.69 10.99
CA PRO A 992 -67.93 1.93 12.00
C PRO A 992 -68.25 1.42 13.43
N LYS A 993 -67.20 1.30 14.25
CA LYS A 993 -67.27 1.23 15.73
C LYS A 993 -66.49 2.39 16.36
N THR A 994 -66.92 2.81 17.55
CA THR A 994 -66.58 4.07 18.20
C THR A 994 -65.54 3.95 19.32
N SER A 995 -64.85 5.08 19.58
CA SER A 995 -63.82 5.34 20.61
C SER A 995 -62.45 4.65 20.43
N LEU A 996 -61.39 5.47 20.40
CA LEU A 996 -59.97 5.07 20.41
C LEU A 996 -59.55 4.59 21.80
N ASN A 997 -58.63 3.63 21.87
CA ASN A 997 -58.15 3.07 23.13
C ASN A 997 -56.89 3.77 23.68
N ASP A 998 -56.58 3.51 24.95
CA ASP A 998 -55.46 4.12 25.68
C ASP A 998 -54.07 3.87 25.06
N ALA A 999 -53.91 2.79 24.27
CA ALA A 999 -52.66 2.49 23.56
C ALA A 999 -52.50 3.37 22.31
N GLU A 1000 -53.59 3.60 21.57
CA GLU A 1000 -53.62 4.49 20.40
C GLU A 1000 -53.38 5.95 20.81
N ILE A 1001 -53.98 6.39 21.93
CA ILE A 1001 -53.72 7.72 22.50
C ILE A 1001 -52.26 7.86 22.93
N LYS A 1002 -51.63 6.81 23.50
CA LYS A 1002 -50.18 6.81 23.80
C LYS A 1002 -49.32 6.89 22.54
N LYS A 1003 -49.69 6.22 21.45
CA LYS A 1003 -48.98 6.29 20.17
C LYS A 1003 -49.02 7.70 19.59
N LEU A 1004 -50.20 8.33 19.56
CA LEU A 1004 -50.39 9.73 19.13
C LEU A 1004 -49.58 10.72 19.99
N LYS A 1005 -49.46 10.49 21.31
CA LYS A 1005 -48.59 11.30 22.19
C LYS A 1005 -47.13 11.25 21.78
N ILE A 1006 -46.62 10.08 21.39
CA ILE A 1006 -45.23 9.89 20.98
C ILE A 1006 -44.98 10.51 19.59
N GLU A 1007 -45.89 10.31 18.64
CA GLU A 1007 -45.77 10.88 17.29
C GLU A 1007 -45.83 12.43 17.30
N ALA A 1008 -46.74 13.03 18.07
CA ALA A 1008 -46.81 14.47 18.25
C ALA A 1008 -45.54 15.03 18.94
N ALA A 1009 -44.98 14.32 19.93
CA ALA A 1009 -43.74 14.71 20.59
C ALA A 1009 -42.52 14.66 19.63
N MET A 1010 -42.42 13.63 18.79
CA MET A 1010 -41.36 13.52 17.79
C MET A 1010 -41.48 14.59 16.69
N ALA A 1011 -42.68 14.88 16.21
CA ALA A 1011 -42.92 15.95 15.24
C ALA A 1011 -42.49 17.32 15.81
N LYS A 1012 -42.87 17.62 17.06
CA LYS A 1012 -42.47 18.86 17.75
C LYS A 1012 -40.95 18.95 17.96
N ALA A 1013 -40.28 17.85 18.28
CA ALA A 1013 -38.82 17.79 18.39
C ALA A 1013 -38.12 18.00 17.03
N SER A 1014 -38.71 17.52 15.93
CA SER A 1014 -38.23 17.77 14.57
C SER A 1014 -38.34 19.25 14.20
N ALA A 1015 -39.49 19.88 14.45
CA ALA A 1015 -39.70 21.30 14.20
C ALA A 1015 -38.67 22.17 14.95
N ALA A 1016 -38.50 21.95 16.26
CA ALA A 1016 -37.52 22.68 17.08
C ALA A 1016 -36.05 22.48 16.62
N LYS A 1017 -35.72 21.33 16.00
CA LYS A 1017 -34.39 21.08 15.43
C LYS A 1017 -34.18 21.89 14.15
N ILE A 1018 -35.19 22.01 13.30
CA ILE A 1018 -35.14 22.80 12.07
C ILE A 1018 -35.19 24.31 12.39
N GLU A 1019 -35.96 24.74 13.40
CA GLU A 1019 -35.94 26.12 13.93
C GLU A 1019 -34.52 26.59 14.27
N LYS A 1020 -33.73 25.70 14.90
CA LYS A 1020 -32.34 25.97 15.26
C LYS A 1020 -31.40 26.01 14.04
N ALA A 1021 -31.73 25.30 12.96
CA ALA A 1021 -31.01 25.41 11.69
C ALA A 1021 -31.36 26.73 10.97
N VAL A 1022 -32.63 27.14 10.95
CA VAL A 1022 -33.09 28.43 10.41
C VAL A 1022 -32.39 29.59 11.12
N LYS A 1023 -32.39 29.63 12.46
CA LYS A 1023 -31.70 30.71 13.21
C LYS A 1023 -30.22 30.78 12.90
N ARG A 1024 -29.56 29.64 12.76
CA ARG A 1024 -28.14 29.59 12.38
C ARG A 1024 -27.90 30.01 10.92
N ALA A 1025 -28.83 29.76 10.01
CA ALA A 1025 -28.77 30.25 8.63
C ALA A 1025 -29.03 31.77 8.55
N GLN A 1026 -29.89 32.32 9.43
CA GLN A 1026 -30.10 33.76 9.59
C GLN A 1026 -28.86 34.47 10.16
N GLU A 1027 -28.21 33.88 11.17
CA GLU A 1027 -26.97 34.40 11.77
C GLU A 1027 -25.76 34.38 10.81
N LEU A 1028 -25.83 33.61 9.72
CA LEU A 1028 -24.74 33.38 8.76
C LEU A 1028 -25.08 33.85 7.32
N GLU A 1029 -26.21 34.54 7.12
CA GLU A 1029 -26.68 35.07 5.83
C GLU A 1029 -26.60 34.06 4.66
N LEU A 1030 -27.00 32.80 4.91
CA LEU A 1030 -26.94 31.72 3.92
C LEU A 1030 -28.11 31.76 2.92
N ASP A 1031 -27.81 31.57 1.63
CA ASP A 1031 -28.82 31.58 0.54
C ASP A 1031 -29.95 30.55 0.73
N GLU A 1032 -29.67 29.41 1.37
CA GLU A 1032 -30.64 28.34 1.67
C GLU A 1032 -31.67 28.72 2.76
N LEU A 1033 -31.60 29.92 3.32
CA LEU A 1033 -32.49 30.38 4.39
C LEU A 1033 -33.97 30.30 4.02
N ALA A 1034 -34.33 30.59 2.76
CA ALA A 1034 -35.71 30.51 2.30
C ALA A 1034 -36.27 29.07 2.38
N ASP A 1035 -35.50 28.09 1.91
CA ASP A 1035 -35.89 26.68 1.91
C ASP A 1035 -35.93 26.09 3.32
N LEU A 1036 -34.96 26.41 4.17
CA LEU A 1036 -34.99 26.00 5.59
C LEU A 1036 -36.19 26.61 6.34
N THR A 1037 -36.57 27.85 6.01
CA THR A 1037 -37.75 28.50 6.60
C THR A 1037 -39.05 27.84 6.13
N SER A 1038 -39.14 27.46 4.85
CA SER A 1038 -40.27 26.69 4.29
C SER A 1038 -40.39 25.30 4.93
N GLN A 1039 -39.28 24.57 5.05
CA GLN A 1039 -39.23 23.27 5.73
C GLN A 1039 -39.59 23.35 7.22
N HIS A 1040 -39.23 24.45 7.89
CA HIS A 1040 -39.63 24.72 9.27
C HIS A 1040 -41.15 24.93 9.38
N GLN A 1041 -41.75 25.74 8.50
CA GLN A 1041 -43.21 25.95 8.47
C GLN A 1041 -43.98 24.65 8.22
N ALA A 1042 -43.55 23.83 7.25
CA ALA A 1042 -44.16 22.53 6.99
C ALA A 1042 -44.05 21.57 8.19
N SER A 1043 -42.92 21.61 8.90
CA SER A 1043 -42.69 20.79 10.09
C SER A 1043 -43.50 21.26 11.31
N LEU A 1044 -43.69 22.56 11.47
CA LEU A 1044 -44.58 23.16 12.48
C LEU A 1044 -46.03 22.77 12.23
N ALA A 1045 -46.54 22.98 11.01
CA ALA A 1045 -47.92 22.63 10.65
C ALA A 1045 -48.25 21.15 10.92
N ARG A 1046 -47.31 20.24 10.61
CA ARG A 1046 -47.44 18.81 10.93
C ARG A 1046 -47.43 18.53 12.43
N ALA A 1047 -46.63 19.23 13.21
CA ALA A 1047 -46.60 19.09 14.67
C ALA A 1047 -47.88 19.63 15.33
N GLU A 1048 -48.43 20.73 14.81
CA GLU A 1048 -49.71 21.31 15.25
C GLU A 1048 -50.89 20.38 14.92
N GLN A 1049 -50.98 19.89 13.68
CA GLN A 1049 -52.00 18.93 13.25
C GLN A 1049 -51.99 17.65 14.11
N LEU A 1050 -50.80 17.10 14.43
CA LEU A 1050 -50.69 15.94 15.31
C LEU A 1050 -51.05 16.25 16.78
N ALA A 1051 -50.77 17.47 17.26
CA ALA A 1051 -51.19 17.92 18.59
C ALA A 1051 -52.71 18.16 18.68
N GLU A 1052 -53.34 18.59 17.57
CA GLU A 1052 -54.78 18.78 17.45
C GLU A 1052 -55.52 17.45 17.35
N ASN A 1053 -55.04 16.53 16.51
CA ASN A 1053 -55.51 15.13 16.47
C ASN A 1053 -55.41 14.46 17.85
N LEU A 1054 -54.32 14.71 18.58
CA LEU A 1054 -54.14 14.22 19.94
C LEU A 1054 -55.11 14.86 20.94
N LYS A 1055 -55.44 16.16 20.81
CA LYS A 1055 -56.47 16.80 21.62
C LYS A 1055 -57.85 16.18 21.36
N ALA A 1056 -58.23 16.04 20.09
CA ALA A 1056 -59.51 15.43 19.68
C ALA A 1056 -59.64 13.98 20.21
N ALA A 1057 -58.56 13.18 20.10
CA ALA A 1057 -58.51 11.83 20.64
C ALA A 1057 -58.59 11.77 22.18
N ILE A 1058 -58.26 12.85 22.90
CA ILE A 1058 -58.40 12.96 24.36
C ILE A 1058 -59.79 13.52 24.76
N SER A 1059 -60.41 14.37 23.94
CA SER A 1059 -61.75 14.94 24.21
C SER A 1059 -62.91 14.02 23.81
N GLY A 1060 -62.66 12.99 23.00
CA GLY A 1060 -63.66 11.97 22.65
C GLY A 1060 -64.60 12.35 21.50
N GLU A 1061 -64.29 13.40 20.73
CA GLU A 1061 -65.03 13.77 19.53
C GLU A 1061 -64.51 13.02 18.28
N ASN A 1062 -65.39 12.78 17.31
CA ASN A 1062 -65.15 11.86 16.19
C ASN A 1062 -63.97 12.31 15.29
N VAL A 1063 -62.94 11.47 15.18
CA VAL A 1063 -61.84 11.64 14.21
C VAL A 1063 -61.91 10.54 13.15
N THR A 1064 -62.12 10.93 11.89
CA THR A 1064 -62.17 10.00 10.75
C THR A 1064 -60.77 9.64 10.22
N GLN A 1065 -60.37 8.39 10.42
CA GLN A 1065 -59.36 7.58 9.68
C GLN A 1065 -58.02 8.22 9.25
N ASN A 1066 -56.89 7.70 9.76
CA ASN A 1066 -55.93 6.91 8.95
C ASN A 1066 -54.75 6.34 9.77
N ILE A 1067 -54.85 5.13 10.35
CA ILE A 1067 -53.69 4.38 10.88
C ILE A 1067 -53.90 2.87 10.64
N LYS A 1068 -52.99 2.22 9.88
CA LYS A 1068 -52.92 0.75 9.79
C LYS A 1068 -51.89 0.19 10.80
N ALA A 1069 -52.36 -0.78 11.58
CA ALA A 1069 -51.68 -1.88 12.28
C ALA A 1069 -50.27 -1.68 12.90
N ALA A 1070 -50.17 -2.07 14.18
CA ALA A 1070 -48.95 -2.52 14.85
C ALA A 1070 -49.29 -3.72 15.75
N SER A 1071 -48.31 -4.58 16.06
CA SER A 1071 -48.44 -5.58 17.13
C SER A 1071 -47.09 -5.91 17.78
N GLU A 1072 -47.06 -5.91 19.11
CA GLU A 1072 -46.00 -6.40 20.00
C GLU A 1072 -46.60 -7.45 20.95
N PRO A 1073 -45.81 -8.30 21.65
CA PRO A 1073 -46.30 -9.22 22.67
C PRO A 1073 -45.98 -8.79 24.13
N GLU A 1074 -46.76 -9.30 25.09
CA GLU A 1074 -46.71 -8.98 26.54
C GLU A 1074 -45.99 -10.04 27.45
N PRO A 1075 -45.67 -9.72 28.73
CA PRO A 1075 -44.92 -10.57 29.69
C PRO A 1075 -45.85 -11.43 30.63
N LYS A 1076 -45.43 -12.25 31.62
CA LYS A 1076 -44.25 -12.29 32.54
C LYS A 1076 -43.97 -13.72 33.07
N ALA A 1077 -42.77 -13.99 33.59
CA ALA A 1077 -42.52 -14.96 34.69
C ALA A 1077 -41.23 -14.62 35.48
N SER A 1078 -41.24 -14.74 36.81
CA SER A 1078 -40.13 -14.28 37.68
C SER A 1078 -39.87 -15.19 38.89
N SER A 1079 -38.62 -15.66 39.02
CA SER A 1079 -37.96 -15.94 40.33
C SER A 1079 -36.45 -16.19 40.18
N ILE A 1080 -35.97 -16.60 39.00
CA ILE A 1080 -34.53 -16.81 38.70
C ILE A 1080 -33.84 -15.50 38.23
N SER A 1081 -34.60 -14.45 37.91
CA SER A 1081 -34.08 -13.24 37.26
C SER A 1081 -33.14 -12.39 38.10
N ASP A 1082 -33.14 -12.56 39.42
CA ASP A 1082 -32.52 -11.59 40.33
C ASP A 1082 -31.14 -12.07 40.83
N SER A 1083 -30.92 -13.39 41.00
CA SER A 1083 -29.57 -13.97 41.15
C SER A 1083 -28.69 -13.65 39.94
N LYS A 1084 -29.21 -13.89 38.74
CA LYS A 1084 -28.46 -13.62 37.50
C LYS A 1084 -28.26 -12.12 37.22
N LYS A 1085 -28.96 -11.22 37.92
CA LYS A 1085 -28.65 -9.78 37.93
C LYS A 1085 -27.54 -9.44 38.91
N SER A 1086 -27.53 -10.02 40.12
CA SER A 1086 -26.45 -9.76 41.10
C SER A 1086 -25.09 -10.25 40.60
N LEU A 1087 -25.01 -11.49 40.09
CA LEU A 1087 -23.76 -12.04 39.53
C LEU A 1087 -23.21 -11.20 38.36
N LYS A 1088 -24.08 -10.63 37.51
CA LYS A 1088 -23.66 -9.71 36.43
C LYS A 1088 -23.15 -8.37 36.93
N ILE A 1089 -23.64 -7.88 38.06
CA ILE A 1089 -23.14 -6.66 38.70
C ILE A 1089 -21.77 -6.93 39.33
N GLU A 1090 -21.61 -8.07 40.02
CA GLU A 1090 -20.33 -8.49 40.59
C GLU A 1090 -19.26 -8.73 39.50
N HIS A 1091 -19.63 -9.35 38.37
CA HIS A 1091 -18.75 -9.51 37.21
C HIS A 1091 -18.25 -8.17 36.66
N ALA A 1092 -19.17 -7.22 36.48
CA ALA A 1092 -18.84 -5.87 36.02
C ALA A 1092 -17.92 -5.13 37.03
N MET A 1093 -18.14 -5.31 38.34
CA MET A 1093 -17.30 -4.72 39.40
C MET A 1093 -15.91 -5.35 39.44
N ALA A 1094 -15.78 -6.67 39.35
CA ALA A 1094 -14.50 -7.37 39.28
C ALA A 1094 -13.68 -6.96 38.05
N LYS A 1095 -14.33 -6.87 36.88
CA LYS A 1095 -13.68 -6.42 35.64
C LYS A 1095 -13.25 -4.95 35.69
N ALA A 1096 -14.04 -4.08 36.32
CA ALA A 1096 -13.66 -2.69 36.56
C ALA A 1096 -12.46 -2.56 37.53
N ALA A 1097 -12.40 -3.40 38.57
CA ALA A 1097 -11.29 -3.43 39.51
C ALA A 1097 -9.97 -3.87 38.83
N LEU A 1098 -10.00 -4.93 38.02
CA LEU A 1098 -8.82 -5.38 37.25
C LEU A 1098 -8.31 -4.30 36.29
N ASN A 1099 -9.21 -3.67 35.52
CA ASN A 1099 -8.85 -2.60 34.60
C ASN A 1099 -8.17 -1.41 35.30
N LYS A 1100 -8.54 -1.11 36.56
CA LYS A 1100 -7.91 -0.04 37.36
C LYS A 1100 -6.46 -0.37 37.73
N VAL A 1101 -6.15 -1.63 38.03
CA VAL A 1101 -4.77 -2.08 38.30
C VAL A 1101 -3.94 -2.05 37.02
N LEU A 1102 -4.49 -2.54 35.90
CA LEU A 1102 -3.83 -2.52 34.59
C LEU A 1102 -3.52 -1.09 34.11
N LEU A 1103 -4.43 -0.13 34.31
CA LEU A 1103 -4.18 1.30 34.04
C LEU A 1103 -3.06 1.88 34.90
N SER A 1104 -2.91 1.40 36.14
CA SER A 1104 -1.85 1.86 37.05
C SER A 1104 -0.48 1.31 36.65
N ILE A 1105 -0.41 0.04 36.23
CA ILE A 1105 0.79 -0.58 35.63
C ILE A 1105 1.19 0.16 34.35
N ARG A 1106 0.23 0.37 33.44
CA ARG A 1106 0.49 1.06 32.16
C ARG A 1106 0.99 2.48 32.36
N ARG A 1107 0.45 3.20 33.35
CA ARG A 1107 0.93 4.53 33.70
C ARG A 1107 2.38 4.52 34.19
N MET A 1108 2.81 3.52 34.94
CA MET A 1108 4.23 3.37 35.31
C MET A 1108 5.12 3.08 34.09
N GLN A 1109 4.65 2.28 33.12
CA GLN A 1109 5.36 2.05 31.86
C GLN A 1109 5.48 3.34 31.03
N ASP A 1110 4.39 4.10 30.92
CA ASP A 1110 4.36 5.40 30.22
C ASP A 1110 5.24 6.47 30.91
N ASP A 1111 5.36 6.42 32.24
CA ASP A 1111 6.27 7.26 33.04
C ASP A 1111 7.74 6.76 33.02
N GLY A 1112 8.05 5.70 32.25
CA GLY A 1112 9.41 5.23 31.97
C GLY A 1112 10.00 4.22 32.97
N ALA A 1113 9.18 3.62 33.84
CA ALA A 1113 9.62 2.57 34.75
C ALA A 1113 9.92 1.26 33.99
N SER A 1114 10.98 0.54 34.37
CA SER A 1114 11.33 -0.74 33.75
C SER A 1114 10.44 -1.88 34.25
N GLU A 1115 10.41 -3.00 33.52
CA GLU A 1115 9.76 -4.26 33.96
C GLU A 1115 10.24 -4.70 35.36
N ALA A 1116 11.51 -4.44 35.70
CA ALA A 1116 12.08 -4.74 37.03
C ALA A 1116 11.51 -3.82 38.13
N ASP A 1117 11.25 -2.55 37.82
CA ASP A 1117 10.65 -1.59 38.77
C ASP A 1117 9.16 -1.90 39.01
N ILE A 1118 8.44 -2.30 37.97
CA ILE A 1118 7.03 -2.68 38.04
C ILE A 1118 6.86 -3.98 38.83
N THR A 1119 7.73 -4.98 38.59
CA THR A 1119 7.74 -6.23 39.35
C THR A 1119 8.18 -6.08 40.81
N ALA A 1120 8.88 -4.99 41.15
CA ALA A 1120 9.18 -4.61 42.52
C ALA A 1120 8.02 -3.91 43.26
N THR A 1121 6.93 -3.54 42.57
CA THR A 1121 5.70 -3.01 43.21
C THR A 1121 4.72 -4.12 43.59
N ASN A 1122 3.67 -3.77 44.36
CA ASN A 1122 2.58 -4.70 44.67
C ASN A 1122 1.56 -4.88 43.53
N LEU A 1123 1.65 -4.09 42.45
CA LEU A 1123 0.68 -4.11 41.35
C LEU A 1123 0.56 -5.47 40.62
N PRO A 1124 1.62 -6.27 40.42
CA PRO A 1124 1.49 -7.62 39.85
C PRO A 1124 0.72 -8.59 40.76
N GLN A 1125 0.87 -8.45 42.08
CA GLN A 1125 0.10 -9.26 43.04
C GLN A 1125 -1.37 -8.82 43.08
N GLU A 1126 -1.65 -7.51 43.11
CA GLU A 1126 -3.02 -7.00 42.99
C GLU A 1126 -3.68 -7.41 41.67
N LYS A 1127 -2.93 -7.39 40.55
CA LYS A 1127 -3.41 -7.85 39.24
C LYS A 1127 -3.84 -9.32 39.31
N ALA A 1128 -2.95 -10.20 39.79
CA ALA A 1128 -3.24 -11.62 39.93
C ALA A 1128 -4.41 -11.91 40.90
N GLU A 1129 -4.56 -11.10 41.95
CA GLU A 1129 -5.71 -11.20 42.87
C GLU A 1129 -7.03 -10.83 42.17
N LYS A 1130 -7.07 -9.72 41.40
CA LYS A 1130 -8.29 -9.31 40.69
C LYS A 1130 -8.62 -10.20 39.49
N GLU A 1131 -7.62 -10.79 38.84
CA GLU A 1131 -7.80 -11.84 37.82
C GLU A 1131 -8.44 -13.09 38.42
N ARG A 1132 -7.98 -13.55 39.59
CA ARG A 1132 -8.61 -14.67 40.32
C ARG A 1132 -10.05 -14.35 40.74
N LEU A 1133 -10.30 -13.14 41.23
CA LEU A 1133 -11.65 -12.72 41.64
C LEU A 1133 -12.63 -12.70 40.45
N LEU A 1134 -12.18 -12.22 39.29
CA LEU A 1134 -12.98 -12.21 38.06
C LEU A 1134 -13.28 -13.65 37.60
N ALA A 1135 -12.27 -14.51 37.53
CA ALA A 1135 -12.42 -15.92 37.14
C ALA A 1135 -13.34 -16.70 38.09
N GLN A 1136 -13.36 -16.36 39.39
CA GLN A 1136 -14.27 -16.98 40.36
C GLN A 1136 -15.74 -16.60 40.09
N VAL A 1137 -16.04 -15.35 39.75
CA VAL A 1137 -17.39 -14.90 39.40
C VAL A 1137 -17.83 -15.46 38.04
N GLU A 1138 -16.91 -15.55 37.06
CA GLU A 1138 -17.18 -16.18 35.76
C GLU A 1138 -17.54 -17.66 35.92
N SER A 1139 -16.79 -18.41 36.74
CA SER A 1139 -17.09 -19.82 37.06
C SER A 1139 -18.45 -20.02 37.74
N GLN A 1140 -18.89 -19.08 38.59
CA GLN A 1140 -20.23 -19.12 39.20
C GLN A 1140 -21.35 -18.87 38.18
N MET A 1141 -21.13 -17.98 37.21
CA MET A 1141 -22.07 -17.74 36.11
C MET A 1141 -22.20 -18.96 35.18
N ASP A 1142 -21.09 -19.63 34.87
CA ASP A 1142 -21.07 -20.85 34.06
C ASP A 1142 -21.76 -22.03 34.77
N GLN A 1143 -21.67 -22.11 36.11
CA GLN A 1143 -22.40 -23.09 36.93
C GLN A 1143 -23.92 -22.85 36.93
N GLU A 1144 -24.40 -21.60 37.03
CA GLU A 1144 -25.83 -21.30 36.86
C GLU A 1144 -26.34 -21.71 35.45
N ASP A 1145 -25.58 -21.42 34.41
CA ASP A 1145 -26.01 -21.68 33.03
C ASP A 1145 -25.93 -23.17 32.63
N THR A 1146 -24.99 -23.94 33.19
CA THR A 1146 -24.95 -25.40 33.04
C THR A 1146 -26.08 -26.09 33.80
N LEU A 1147 -26.38 -25.68 35.04
CA LEU A 1147 -27.56 -26.18 35.79
C LEU A 1147 -28.86 -25.94 35.02
N LYS A 1148 -28.99 -24.78 34.38
CA LYS A 1148 -30.16 -24.45 33.56
C LYS A 1148 -30.26 -25.32 32.30
N ALA A 1149 -29.13 -25.54 31.61
CA ALA A 1149 -29.07 -26.41 30.43
C ALA A 1149 -29.35 -27.89 30.78
N GLU A 1150 -29.00 -28.34 31.99
CA GLU A 1150 -29.30 -29.70 32.46
C GLU A 1150 -30.79 -29.87 32.82
N GLN A 1151 -31.41 -28.86 33.43
CA GLN A 1151 -32.87 -28.84 33.62
C GLN A 1151 -33.64 -28.87 32.29
N GLU A 1152 -33.20 -28.12 31.28
CA GLU A 1152 -33.79 -28.18 29.92
C GLU A 1152 -33.54 -29.53 29.21
N ARG A 1153 -32.45 -30.23 29.51
CA ARG A 1153 -32.17 -31.57 28.97
C ARG A 1153 -33.05 -32.65 29.60
N ILE A 1154 -33.31 -32.57 30.91
CA ILE A 1154 -34.19 -33.53 31.61
C ILE A 1154 -35.63 -33.43 31.09
N ALA A 1155 -36.08 -32.24 30.71
CA ALA A 1155 -37.42 -32.02 30.14
C ALA A 1155 -37.65 -32.61 28.73
N LYS A 1156 -36.63 -33.16 28.06
CA LYS A 1156 -36.68 -33.49 26.60
C LYS A 1156 -36.38 -34.95 26.23
N ARG A 1157 -36.47 -35.92 27.15
CA ARG A 1157 -36.04 -37.32 26.89
C ARG A 1157 -37.18 -38.35 26.86
N GLY A 1158 -37.60 -38.73 25.65
CA GLY A 1158 -38.27 -40.01 25.32
C GLY A 1158 -37.30 -40.99 24.61
N PRO A 1159 -37.65 -42.29 24.46
CA PRO A 1159 -36.66 -43.35 24.21
C PRO A 1159 -36.17 -43.48 22.76
N LEU A 1160 -34.95 -44.00 22.61
CA LEU A 1160 -34.16 -44.13 21.38
C LEU A 1160 -34.02 -45.58 20.91
N THR A 1161 -33.96 -45.79 19.59
CA THR A 1161 -33.24 -46.92 18.95
C THR A 1161 -32.27 -46.39 17.87
N LYS A 1162 -31.26 -47.20 17.55
CA LYS A 1162 -29.99 -46.88 16.82
C LYS A 1162 -30.08 -47.25 15.31
N PRO A 1163 -29.08 -47.03 14.40
CA PRO A 1163 -27.65 -46.70 14.64
C PRO A 1163 -27.00 -45.62 13.72
N VAL A 1164 -25.68 -45.45 13.89
CA VAL A 1164 -24.78 -44.44 13.28
C VAL A 1164 -24.07 -44.96 12.02
N PRO A 1165 -23.79 -44.10 11.03
CA PRO A 1165 -22.57 -44.20 10.22
C PRO A 1165 -21.68 -42.94 10.33
N THR A 1166 -20.39 -43.11 10.03
CA THR A 1166 -19.31 -42.14 10.29
C THR A 1166 -18.89 -41.32 9.07
N ALA A 1167 -19.04 -40.00 9.12
CA ALA A 1167 -18.32 -39.04 8.28
C ALA A 1167 -18.24 -37.67 9.01
N LYS A 1168 -17.21 -36.86 8.74
CA LYS A 1168 -17.20 -35.44 9.15
C LYS A 1168 -18.01 -34.63 8.13
N PRO A 1169 -19.06 -33.89 8.52
CA PRO A 1169 -19.87 -33.13 7.57
C PRO A 1169 -19.15 -31.86 7.07
N LYS A 1170 -19.57 -31.33 5.92
CA LYS A 1170 -19.21 -29.98 5.45
C LYS A 1170 -19.92 -28.91 6.30
N PRO A 1171 -19.48 -27.64 6.30
CA PRO A 1171 -20.10 -26.59 7.14
C PRO A 1171 -21.60 -26.37 6.90
N ASP A 1172 -22.10 -26.58 5.68
CA ASP A 1172 -23.53 -26.43 5.37
C ASP A 1172 -24.39 -27.65 5.78
N ASP A 1173 -23.78 -28.83 6.02
CA ASP A 1173 -24.46 -30.03 6.55
C ASP A 1173 -24.82 -29.89 8.06
N LEU A 1174 -24.38 -28.80 8.71
CA LEU A 1174 -24.66 -28.50 10.13
C LEU A 1174 -25.89 -27.60 10.34
N LEU A 1175 -26.55 -27.14 9.27
CA LEU A 1175 -27.77 -26.35 9.36
C LEU A 1175 -28.98 -27.28 9.63
N PRO A 1176 -29.71 -27.11 10.74
CA PRO A 1176 -30.88 -27.94 11.03
C PRO A 1176 -31.95 -27.82 9.94
N GLU A 1177 -32.69 -28.91 9.71
CA GLU A 1177 -33.82 -28.91 8.77
C GLU A 1177 -34.83 -27.81 9.09
N LEU A 1178 -35.39 -27.19 8.05
CA LEU A 1178 -36.38 -26.14 8.20
C LEU A 1178 -37.71 -26.74 8.65
N PRO A 1179 -38.38 -26.20 9.68
CA PRO A 1179 -39.72 -26.63 10.04
C PRO A 1179 -40.70 -26.50 8.87
N SER A 1180 -41.74 -27.33 8.83
CA SER A 1180 -42.91 -27.02 7.99
C SER A 1180 -43.70 -25.88 8.63
N PHE A 1181 -44.11 -24.93 7.80
CA PHE A 1181 -44.93 -23.78 8.16
C PHE A 1181 -46.29 -23.78 7.43
N GLU A 1182 -46.58 -24.85 6.68
CA GLU A 1182 -47.80 -25.02 5.88
C GLU A 1182 -49.09 -25.07 6.72
N HIS A 1183 -48.97 -25.35 8.03
CA HIS A 1183 -50.09 -25.44 8.96
C HIS A 1183 -50.37 -24.15 9.75
N LEU A 1184 -49.53 -23.12 9.63
CA LEU A 1184 -49.72 -21.83 10.32
C LEU A 1184 -50.65 -20.92 9.53
N ASP A 1185 -51.47 -20.13 10.22
CA ASP A 1185 -52.30 -19.10 9.57
C ASP A 1185 -51.51 -17.82 9.19
N GLU A 1186 -52.11 -16.91 8.43
CA GLU A 1186 -51.43 -15.68 7.95
C GLU A 1186 -50.93 -14.79 9.10
N SER A 1187 -51.66 -14.75 10.22
CA SER A 1187 -51.30 -13.98 11.42
C SER A 1187 -50.12 -14.62 12.17
N GLU A 1188 -50.13 -15.94 12.31
CA GLU A 1188 -49.04 -16.72 12.91
C GLU A 1188 -47.77 -16.67 12.06
N ARG A 1189 -47.88 -16.80 10.73
CA ARG A 1189 -46.73 -16.63 9.81
C ARG A 1189 -46.18 -15.21 9.86
N ALA A 1190 -47.02 -14.18 9.95
CA ALA A 1190 -46.58 -12.80 10.11
C ALA A 1190 -45.85 -12.57 11.45
N ALA A 1191 -46.34 -13.17 12.54
CA ALA A 1191 -45.71 -13.13 13.85
C ALA A 1191 -44.34 -13.84 13.85
N GLU A 1192 -44.24 -15.03 13.25
CA GLU A 1192 -42.99 -15.77 13.14
C GLU A 1192 -41.99 -15.05 12.19
N SER A 1193 -42.46 -14.48 11.07
CA SER A 1193 -41.64 -13.64 10.17
C SER A 1193 -41.04 -12.44 10.93
N LYS A 1194 -41.84 -11.78 11.80
CA LYS A 1194 -41.35 -10.69 12.66
C LYS A 1194 -40.32 -11.17 13.68
N LYS A 1195 -40.55 -12.33 14.31
CA LYS A 1195 -39.63 -12.98 15.25
C LYS A 1195 -38.29 -13.35 14.60
N GLN A 1196 -38.31 -13.89 13.39
CA GLN A 1196 -37.09 -14.25 12.65
C GLN A 1196 -36.33 -13.02 12.12
N LYS A 1197 -37.03 -11.94 11.71
CA LYS A 1197 -36.41 -10.63 11.42
C LYS A 1197 -35.66 -10.08 12.64
N ILE A 1198 -36.25 -10.18 13.83
CA ILE A 1198 -35.59 -9.76 15.09
C ILE A 1198 -34.39 -10.66 15.41
N ALA A 1199 -34.52 -11.99 15.26
CA ALA A 1199 -33.42 -12.93 15.49
C ALA A 1199 -32.21 -12.65 14.56
N ALA A 1200 -32.45 -12.47 13.26
CA ALA A 1200 -31.40 -12.13 12.29
C ALA A 1200 -30.72 -10.78 12.61
N ALA A 1201 -31.49 -9.77 13.03
CA ALA A 1201 -30.95 -8.48 13.45
C ALA A 1201 -30.10 -8.58 14.74
N MET A 1202 -30.53 -9.38 15.72
CA MET A 1202 -29.77 -9.64 16.94
C MET A 1202 -28.47 -10.41 16.67
N ALA A 1203 -28.52 -11.42 15.79
CA ALA A 1203 -27.32 -12.16 15.37
C ALA A 1203 -26.31 -11.24 14.66
N LYS A 1204 -26.77 -10.38 13.73
CA LYS A 1204 -25.92 -9.37 13.07
C LYS A 1204 -25.29 -8.39 14.07
N ALA A 1205 -26.03 -7.93 15.07
CA ALA A 1205 -25.50 -7.08 16.14
C ALA A 1205 -24.51 -7.80 17.06
N LYS A 1206 -24.70 -9.12 17.30
CA LYS A 1206 -23.79 -9.97 18.08
C LYS A 1206 -22.48 -10.21 17.32
N LEU A 1207 -22.53 -10.45 16.00
CA LEU A 1207 -21.34 -10.53 15.14
C LEU A 1207 -20.54 -9.23 15.13
N MET A 1208 -21.19 -8.07 15.03
CA MET A 1208 -20.50 -6.77 15.09
C MET A 1208 -19.76 -6.57 16.42
N LYS A 1209 -20.35 -7.01 17.54
CA LYS A 1209 -19.70 -6.99 18.86
C LYS A 1209 -18.55 -7.99 18.98
N LEU A 1210 -18.69 -9.17 18.40
CA LEU A 1210 -17.63 -10.18 18.39
C LEU A 1210 -16.45 -9.78 17.51
N GLN A 1211 -16.69 -9.12 16.37
CA GLN A 1211 -15.63 -8.51 15.56
C GLN A 1211 -14.85 -7.46 16.37
N ILE A 1212 -15.55 -6.54 17.06
CA ILE A 1212 -14.91 -5.56 17.94
C ILE A 1212 -14.15 -6.21 19.12
N ARG A 1213 -14.52 -7.43 19.53
CA ARG A 1213 -13.77 -8.23 20.54
C ARG A 1213 -12.54 -8.88 19.93
N LEU A 1214 -12.65 -9.44 18.72
CA LEU A 1214 -11.56 -10.03 17.95
C LEU A 1214 -10.43 -9.02 17.69
N ASP A 1215 -10.78 -7.78 17.36
CA ASP A 1215 -9.83 -6.69 17.11
C ASP A 1215 -9.12 -6.19 18.40
N LYS A 1216 -9.58 -6.60 19.59
CA LYS A 1216 -9.06 -6.18 20.91
C LYS A 1216 -8.35 -7.28 21.70
N GLU A 1217 -8.66 -8.55 21.42
CA GLU A 1217 -8.17 -9.72 22.16
C GLU A 1217 -7.54 -10.75 21.19
N PRO A 1218 -6.38 -10.44 20.57
CA PRO A 1218 -5.78 -11.25 19.51
C PRO A 1218 -5.38 -12.66 19.98
N ASP A 1219 -4.97 -12.80 21.24
CA ASP A 1219 -4.56 -14.09 21.83
C ASP A 1219 -5.73 -15.08 21.93
N ASN A 1220 -6.97 -14.59 21.96
CA ASN A 1220 -8.18 -15.40 22.06
C ASN A 1220 -8.92 -15.54 20.70
N ALA A 1221 -8.27 -15.17 19.60
CA ALA A 1221 -8.87 -15.08 18.27
C ALA A 1221 -9.51 -16.41 17.78
N LYS A 1222 -8.97 -17.57 18.18
CA LYS A 1222 -9.56 -18.88 17.81
C LYS A 1222 -10.93 -19.09 18.47
N ALA A 1223 -11.07 -18.81 19.77
CA ALA A 1223 -12.34 -18.95 20.47
C ALA A 1223 -13.38 -17.94 19.98
N ILE A 1224 -12.96 -16.69 19.73
CA ILE A 1224 -13.85 -15.64 19.21
C ILE A 1224 -14.34 -15.99 17.79
N ARG A 1225 -13.50 -16.55 16.92
CA ARG A 1225 -13.91 -17.02 15.59
C ARG A 1225 -14.93 -18.16 15.65
N ILE A 1226 -14.73 -19.14 16.53
CA ILE A 1226 -15.71 -20.23 16.76
C ILE A 1226 -17.05 -19.66 17.24
N GLU A 1227 -17.05 -18.67 18.15
CA GLU A 1227 -18.28 -17.99 18.61
C GLU A 1227 -18.94 -17.20 17.45
N MET A 1228 -18.17 -16.56 16.58
CA MET A 1228 -18.69 -15.88 15.39
C MET A 1228 -19.31 -16.84 14.39
N ASP A 1229 -18.69 -18.00 14.14
CA ASP A 1229 -19.21 -18.98 13.19
C ASP A 1229 -20.52 -19.60 13.68
N GLN A 1230 -20.65 -19.85 14.98
CA GLN A 1230 -21.93 -20.27 15.59
C GLN A 1230 -23.03 -19.21 15.39
N VAL A 1231 -22.72 -17.92 15.56
CA VAL A 1231 -23.70 -16.83 15.36
C VAL A 1231 -24.02 -16.60 13.88
N ARG A 1232 -23.08 -16.90 12.96
CA ARG A 1232 -23.35 -16.92 11.51
C ARG A 1232 -24.32 -18.05 11.14
N ILE A 1233 -24.21 -19.22 11.76
CA ILE A 1233 -25.17 -20.32 11.58
C ILE A 1233 -26.56 -19.90 12.09
N GLU A 1234 -26.66 -19.31 13.28
CA GLU A 1234 -27.90 -18.73 13.82
C GLU A 1234 -28.53 -17.70 12.85
N GLN A 1235 -27.70 -16.80 12.29
CA GLN A 1235 -28.16 -15.79 11.32
C GLN A 1235 -28.67 -16.43 10.01
N LYS A 1236 -27.89 -17.34 9.41
CA LYS A 1236 -28.27 -18.06 8.18
C LYS A 1236 -29.57 -18.83 8.39
N GLN A 1237 -29.74 -19.50 9.53
CA GLN A 1237 -30.96 -20.27 9.82
C GLN A 1237 -32.19 -19.37 9.95
N ALA A 1238 -32.10 -18.25 10.68
CA ALA A 1238 -33.20 -17.27 10.78
C ALA A 1238 -33.56 -16.68 9.40
N GLN A 1239 -32.58 -16.42 8.54
CA GLN A 1239 -32.80 -15.94 7.17
C GLN A 1239 -33.45 -16.99 6.26
N ARG A 1240 -33.05 -18.27 6.35
CA ARG A 1240 -33.68 -19.37 5.58
C ARG A 1240 -35.14 -19.60 6.00
N ILE A 1241 -35.45 -19.50 7.29
CA ILE A 1241 -36.85 -19.55 7.77
C ILE A 1241 -37.63 -18.34 7.23
N LEU A 1242 -37.03 -17.16 7.24
CA LEU A 1242 -37.68 -15.94 6.74
C LEU A 1242 -38.00 -16.01 5.24
N ALA A 1243 -37.09 -16.56 4.43
CA ALA A 1243 -37.33 -16.81 3.01
C ALA A 1243 -38.53 -17.74 2.82
N LYS A 1244 -38.51 -18.93 3.44
CA LYS A 1244 -39.59 -19.92 3.30
C LYS A 1244 -40.96 -19.42 3.80
N LEU A 1245 -40.99 -18.57 4.83
CA LEU A 1245 -42.23 -17.90 5.28
C LEU A 1245 -42.73 -16.84 4.28
N ASN A 1246 -41.83 -16.12 3.61
CA ASN A 1246 -42.22 -15.16 2.57
C ASN A 1246 -42.72 -15.89 1.31
N ASP A 1247 -42.07 -16.97 0.88
CA ASP A 1247 -42.46 -17.76 -0.30
C ASP A 1247 -43.89 -18.32 -0.15
N LEU A 1248 -44.21 -18.87 1.03
CA LEU A 1248 -45.56 -19.33 1.36
C LEU A 1248 -46.60 -18.18 1.37
N SER A 1249 -46.21 -16.96 1.75
CA SER A 1249 -47.06 -15.77 1.67
C SER A 1249 -47.17 -15.14 0.27
N VAL A 1250 -46.40 -15.62 -0.70
CA VAL A 1250 -46.56 -15.31 -2.13
C VAL A 1250 -47.46 -16.35 -2.80
N GLN A 1251 -47.26 -17.64 -2.52
CA GLN A 1251 -48.09 -18.74 -3.06
C GLN A 1251 -49.57 -18.72 -2.64
N GLU A 1252 -49.95 -17.96 -1.61
CA GLU A 1252 -51.36 -17.74 -1.21
C GLU A 1252 -51.97 -16.45 -1.78
N LYS A 1253 -51.22 -15.69 -2.60
CA LYS A 1253 -51.67 -14.44 -3.25
C LYS A 1253 -51.80 -14.54 -4.76
N ASP A 1254 -51.23 -15.58 -5.35
CA ASP A 1254 -51.47 -16.04 -6.72
C ASP A 1254 -52.63 -17.06 -6.75
#